data_AF-A0A2E7UW80-F1
#
_entry.id   AF-A0A2E7UW80-F1
#
_cell.length_a   1.000
_cell.length_b   1.000
_cell.length_c   1.000
_cell.angle_alpha   90.00
_cell.angle_beta   90.00
_cell.angle_gamma   90.00
#
_symmetry.space_group_name_H-M   'P 1'
#
loop_
_entity.id
_entity.type
_entity.pdbx_description
1 polymer ?
#
loop_
_entity_poly.entity_id
_entity_poly.type
_entity_poly.pdbx_seq_one_letter_code
_entity_poly.pdbx_strand_id
1 'polypeptide(L)'
;MHHVLLSIGILAGCAKQEKTAQSLLTISTDRLEFGDVAVGAESQDRISITNEGAESQEVLSSSLIEGSTAVWLVERDGDSELGPGESVDIVVQFRPQEVDAEEGRIQVRTSFEDEPAWFVTITGAGTASVTDEDGDGFSVADGDCDDNNAAVSPGAAEACDGLDTNCDDILPIEEADADYDGFRVCDGDCDDYDERVHPGAAEICDEKDTNCDGEIPDFADYDGDGHSLCDDDCDDEEPLAFPGNIESCDLIDNDCSGSVDDIDVDGDGYSPCAGGGDCDDEDPDAFPVLVDPSMEDSVGVPDGTPEAPFATLDEAVENLDAICRTVVLAPNDSAYPVSLAWNDRTLQINGGGVDPRSVVLSPPEGGTRIITVGDGAKVTLVNLTLTGGNASGDGGAVYAEQASVELSGVIAQDNRCSGDGGAVAVASGDLIIEDSVFSGNIAEDDGGAIYVLSGQLSDYESRYIQNTGTRGGAMLLESSGVEMVNVLFESNTAATNGGALTMVGGANMLIEGNTFWTNRAADGTGGAVDMTDVLIPTGIFRNNWIADNAAADEGGGVRIGGSNTGFMFANNTLHGNQSGRQGAGLHVGSSGGMINAENLYIWSNLVTWSNGPFGIWVLDGANASVGYNTVFATSSGENFSIYNAEDYGYNNEDDPVYSTSSNDGTPSNDDLTLDGTSSSVNSGPANGDGPESYQTWEDADTSRNDRGMYGGPGTQP
;
A
#
# COMPACT_ATOMS: atom_id res chain seq x y z
N MET A 1 72.21 12.96 -25.00
CA MET A 1 72.37 13.32 -26.43
C MET A 1 71.78 12.18 -27.25
N HIS A 2 70.87 12.55 -28.16
CA HIS A 2 70.40 11.90 -29.40
C HIS A 2 70.98 10.53 -29.79
N HIS A 3 70.30 9.65 -30.52
CA HIS A 3 68.92 9.45 -30.99
C HIS A 3 69.07 8.17 -31.84
N VAL A 4 68.20 7.16 -31.66
CA VAL A 4 67.85 6.25 -32.76
C VAL A 4 66.34 6.00 -32.64
N LEU A 5 65.64 6.29 -33.73
CA LEU A 5 64.21 6.06 -33.92
C LEU A 5 63.92 4.56 -34.06
N LEU A 6 62.85 4.08 -33.43
CA LEU A 6 61.72 3.43 -34.10
C LEU A 6 60.56 3.22 -33.11
N SER A 7 59.35 3.06 -33.65
CA SER A 7 58.07 2.69 -33.03
C SER A 7 57.20 3.79 -32.41
N ILE A 8 56.18 4.20 -33.18
CA ILE A 8 54.86 4.57 -32.68
C ILE A 8 53.86 3.72 -33.48
N GLY A 9 53.19 2.80 -32.78
CA GLY A 9 51.97 2.17 -33.26
C GLY A 9 50.76 2.95 -32.79
N ILE A 10 49.69 2.96 -33.59
CA ILE A 10 48.26 3.00 -33.23
C ILE A 10 47.47 3.01 -34.54
N LEU A 11 46.56 2.03 -34.70
CA LEU A 11 45.20 2.09 -35.28
C LEU A 11 44.80 0.67 -35.71
N ALA A 12 44.26 -0.09 -34.77
CA ALA A 12 43.44 -1.26 -35.07
C ALA A 12 41.99 -0.78 -35.08
N GLY A 13 41.43 -0.63 -36.28
CA GLY A 13 40.00 -0.40 -36.52
C GLY A 13 39.37 -1.65 -37.10
N CYS A 14 38.20 -2.01 -36.58
CA CYS A 14 37.35 -3.13 -36.97
C CYS A 14 37.17 -3.26 -38.49
N ALA A 15 37.24 -4.49 -38.98
CA ALA A 15 36.50 -4.92 -40.16
C ALA A 15 35.57 -6.06 -39.73
N LYS A 16 34.27 -5.78 -39.87
CA LYS A 16 33.11 -6.61 -39.51
C LYS A 16 33.21 -8.03 -40.08
N GLN A 17 32.79 -9.00 -39.28
CA GLN A 17 32.30 -10.30 -39.77
C GLN A 17 31.24 -10.07 -40.84
N GLU A 18 31.32 -10.83 -41.93
CA GLU A 18 30.27 -10.92 -42.93
C GLU A 18 29.01 -11.51 -42.28
N LYS A 19 27.96 -10.67 -42.16
CA LYS A 19 26.60 -11.07 -41.78
C LYS A 19 26.11 -12.01 -42.88
N THR A 20 25.94 -13.28 -42.55
CA THR A 20 25.51 -14.33 -43.49
C THR A 20 23.98 -14.32 -43.54
N ALA A 21 23.42 -14.22 -44.76
CA ALA A 21 22.02 -14.40 -45.18
C ALA A 21 20.91 -13.78 -44.30
N GLN A 22 20.44 -12.58 -44.67
CA GLN A 22 19.24 -11.95 -44.10
C GLN A 22 17.99 -12.79 -44.42
N SER A 23 17.15 -13.05 -43.40
CA SER A 23 15.75 -13.43 -43.57
C SER A 23 15.03 -12.34 -44.39
N LEU A 24 14.28 -12.73 -45.42
CA LEU A 24 13.61 -11.82 -46.33
C LEU A 24 12.25 -12.40 -46.70
N LEU A 25 11.16 -11.74 -46.32
CA LEU A 25 9.83 -12.01 -46.87
C LEU A 25 9.59 -11.16 -48.12
N THR A 26 8.91 -11.71 -49.13
CA THR A 26 8.55 -11.00 -50.36
C THR A 26 7.06 -11.14 -50.68
N ILE A 27 6.47 -10.08 -51.25
CA ILE A 27 5.07 -10.04 -51.70
C ILE A 27 5.01 -9.96 -53.24
N SER A 28 4.08 -10.71 -53.83
CA SER A 28 3.99 -10.85 -55.30
C SER A 28 3.58 -9.57 -56.04
N THR A 29 2.79 -8.70 -55.40
CA THR A 29 2.34 -7.42 -55.92
C THR A 29 1.90 -6.50 -54.79
N ASP A 30 2.02 -5.19 -54.97
CA ASP A 30 1.44 -4.15 -54.12
C ASP A 30 0.08 -3.65 -54.67
N ARG A 31 -0.41 -4.24 -55.77
CA ARG A 31 -1.67 -3.86 -56.39
C ARG A 31 -2.35 -4.98 -57.17
N LEU A 32 -3.69 -5.07 -57.08
CA LEU A 32 -4.55 -5.89 -57.93
C LEU A 32 -5.57 -5.01 -58.70
N GLU A 33 -5.78 -5.30 -59.98
CA GLU A 33 -6.72 -4.58 -60.84
C GLU A 33 -7.69 -5.58 -61.49
N PHE A 34 -8.97 -5.51 -61.13
CA PHE A 34 -10.01 -6.44 -61.58
C PHE A 34 -10.71 -6.01 -62.88
N GLY A 35 -10.57 -4.73 -63.26
CA GLY A 35 -11.18 -4.16 -64.46
C GLY A 35 -12.71 -4.08 -64.39
N ASP A 36 -13.36 -4.06 -65.55
CA ASP A 36 -14.81 -3.97 -65.67
C ASP A 36 -15.47 -5.33 -65.38
N VAL A 37 -16.32 -5.38 -64.35
CA VAL A 37 -17.13 -6.54 -63.97
C VAL A 37 -18.60 -6.08 -63.99
N ALA A 38 -19.51 -6.87 -64.57
CA ALA A 38 -20.92 -6.52 -64.57
C ALA A 38 -21.47 -6.58 -63.14
N VAL A 39 -22.36 -5.66 -62.76
CA VAL A 39 -23.11 -5.76 -61.50
C VAL A 39 -23.75 -7.14 -61.44
N GLY A 40 -23.51 -7.87 -60.34
CA GLY A 40 -23.96 -9.27 -60.16
C GLY A 40 -23.02 -10.38 -60.62
N ALA A 41 -21.92 -10.04 -61.30
CA ALA A 41 -20.84 -10.97 -61.58
C ALA A 41 -19.72 -10.88 -60.53
N GLU A 42 -18.86 -11.91 -60.48
CA GLU A 42 -17.70 -11.95 -59.59
C GLU A 42 -16.39 -12.18 -60.36
N SER A 43 -15.31 -11.59 -59.86
CA SER A 43 -13.94 -11.80 -60.35
C SER A 43 -13.00 -12.07 -59.17
N GLN A 44 -11.94 -12.85 -59.36
CA GLN A 44 -11.05 -13.29 -58.28
C GLN A 44 -9.60 -13.27 -58.74
N ASP A 45 -8.70 -12.78 -57.89
CA ASP A 45 -7.25 -12.83 -58.06
C ASP A 45 -6.55 -13.08 -56.71
N ARG A 46 -5.22 -13.16 -56.68
CA ARG A 46 -4.46 -13.49 -55.45
C ARG A 46 -3.14 -12.73 -55.30
N ILE A 47 -2.69 -12.62 -54.06
CA ILE A 47 -1.39 -12.09 -53.64
C ILE A 47 -0.62 -13.20 -52.92
N SER A 48 0.53 -13.62 -53.44
CA SER A 48 1.40 -14.57 -52.75
C SER A 48 2.43 -13.86 -51.87
N ILE A 49 2.64 -14.37 -50.65
CA ILE A 49 3.73 -14.00 -49.74
C ILE A 49 4.69 -15.17 -49.66
N THR A 50 5.99 -14.93 -49.82
CA THR A 50 7.02 -15.98 -49.86
C THR A 50 8.13 -15.70 -48.85
N ASN A 51 8.54 -16.74 -48.12
CA ASN A 51 9.72 -16.69 -47.28
C ASN A 51 10.98 -17.05 -48.09
N GLU A 52 11.77 -16.05 -48.45
CA GLU A 52 13.07 -16.23 -49.12
C GLU A 52 14.24 -16.30 -48.11
N GLY A 53 13.94 -16.22 -46.82
CA GLY A 53 14.87 -16.28 -45.70
C GLY A 53 15.29 -17.69 -45.29
N ALA A 54 16.16 -17.76 -44.28
CA ALA A 54 16.68 -19.02 -43.73
C ALA A 54 15.95 -19.48 -42.45
N GLU A 55 15.12 -18.61 -41.86
CA GLU A 55 14.35 -18.85 -40.63
C GLU A 55 12.85 -18.80 -40.93
N SER A 56 12.04 -19.53 -40.14
CA SER A 56 10.58 -19.44 -40.23
C SER A 56 10.09 -18.03 -39.92
N GLN A 57 8.99 -17.62 -40.54
CA GLN A 57 8.32 -16.34 -40.30
C GLN A 57 6.80 -16.53 -40.31
N GLU A 58 6.07 -15.69 -39.57
CA GLU A 58 4.62 -15.80 -39.43
C GLU A 58 3.88 -14.65 -40.14
N VAL A 59 2.81 -14.98 -40.85
CA VAL A 59 1.82 -14.03 -41.37
C VAL A 59 0.69 -13.91 -40.36
N LEU A 60 0.74 -12.83 -39.58
CA LEU A 60 -0.13 -12.58 -38.43
C LEU A 60 -1.57 -12.23 -38.85
N SER A 61 -1.75 -11.46 -39.94
CA SER A 61 -3.10 -11.11 -40.45
C SER A 61 -3.10 -10.66 -41.91
N SER A 62 -4.26 -10.74 -42.56
CA SER A 62 -4.56 -10.15 -43.88
C SER A 62 -5.98 -9.57 -43.84
N SER A 63 -6.12 -8.25 -43.77
CA SER A 63 -7.40 -7.57 -43.54
C SER A 63 -7.65 -6.46 -44.56
N LEU A 64 -8.92 -6.26 -44.93
CA LEU A 64 -9.36 -5.07 -45.67
C LEU A 64 -9.41 -3.90 -44.69
N ILE A 65 -8.66 -2.84 -44.97
CA ILE A 65 -8.57 -1.65 -44.11
C ILE A 65 -9.24 -0.41 -44.74
N GLU A 66 -9.47 -0.42 -46.05
CA GLU A 66 -10.20 0.62 -46.79
C GLU A 66 -11.04 -0.08 -47.87
N GLY A 67 -12.28 0.37 -48.09
CA GLY A 67 -13.23 -0.21 -49.06
C GLY A 67 -14.31 -1.08 -48.40
N SER A 68 -15.41 -1.34 -49.14
CA SER A 68 -16.56 -2.10 -48.62
C SER A 68 -16.34 -3.62 -48.68
N THR A 69 -16.64 -4.32 -47.59
CA THR A 69 -16.63 -5.79 -47.52
C THR A 69 -17.76 -6.45 -48.32
N ALA A 70 -18.79 -5.69 -48.70
CA ALA A 70 -19.81 -6.14 -49.65
C ALA A 70 -19.26 -6.29 -51.08
N VAL A 71 -18.23 -5.48 -51.41
CA VAL A 71 -17.59 -5.45 -52.72
C VAL A 71 -16.32 -6.31 -52.77
N TRP A 72 -15.57 -6.35 -51.66
CA TRP A 72 -14.27 -7.01 -51.56
C TRP A 72 -14.25 -8.09 -50.48
N LEU A 73 -13.99 -9.34 -50.86
CA LEU A 73 -13.76 -10.45 -49.93
C LEU A 73 -12.28 -10.84 -49.96
N VAL A 74 -11.63 -10.90 -48.78
CA VAL A 74 -10.20 -11.17 -48.62
C VAL A 74 -10.02 -12.39 -47.70
N GLU A 75 -9.42 -13.46 -48.23
CA GLU A 75 -9.22 -14.71 -47.49
C GLU A 75 -7.79 -15.21 -47.62
N ARG A 76 -7.19 -15.68 -46.52
CA ARG A 76 -5.89 -16.36 -46.54
C ARG A 76 -6.09 -17.85 -46.85
N ASP A 77 -5.42 -18.32 -47.90
CA ASP A 77 -5.40 -19.71 -48.34
C ASP A 77 -4.03 -20.34 -48.02
N GLY A 78 -3.87 -20.84 -46.79
CA GLY A 78 -2.68 -21.54 -46.32
C GLY A 78 -2.34 -21.32 -44.83
N ASP A 79 -1.22 -21.90 -44.40
CA ASP A 79 -0.73 -21.84 -43.01
C ASP A 79 -0.16 -20.45 -42.66
N SER A 80 -0.19 -20.08 -41.37
CA SER A 80 0.34 -18.79 -40.89
C SER A 80 1.87 -18.80 -40.78
N GLU A 81 2.48 -19.92 -40.40
CA GLU A 81 3.93 -20.08 -40.31
C GLU A 81 4.51 -20.53 -41.66
N LEU A 82 5.48 -19.77 -42.19
CA LEU A 82 6.18 -20.05 -43.43
C LEU A 82 7.62 -20.48 -43.15
N GLY A 83 7.95 -21.74 -43.41
CA GLY A 83 9.33 -22.21 -43.43
C GLY A 83 10.14 -21.65 -44.62
N PRO A 84 11.47 -21.86 -44.65
CA PRO A 84 12.32 -21.40 -45.75
C PRO A 84 11.87 -21.91 -47.12
N GLY A 85 11.50 -20.99 -48.02
CA GLY A 85 11.03 -21.25 -49.38
C GLY A 85 9.53 -21.54 -49.52
N GLU A 86 8.76 -21.46 -48.43
CA GLU A 86 7.31 -21.63 -48.45
C GLU A 86 6.57 -20.33 -48.77
N SER A 87 5.33 -20.47 -49.25
CA SER A 87 4.48 -19.35 -49.62
C SER A 87 3.05 -19.57 -49.16
N VAL A 88 2.34 -18.47 -48.89
CA VAL A 88 0.89 -18.43 -48.64
C VAL A 88 0.22 -17.46 -49.60
N ASP A 89 -0.99 -17.78 -50.02
CA ASP A 89 -1.78 -16.92 -50.89
C ASP A 89 -2.87 -16.18 -50.09
N ILE A 90 -3.07 -14.92 -50.42
CA ILE A 90 -4.22 -14.11 -50.02
C ILE A 90 -5.09 -13.95 -51.25
N VAL A 91 -6.26 -14.56 -51.20
CA VAL A 91 -7.26 -14.58 -52.25
C VAL A 91 -8.16 -13.37 -52.10
N VAL A 92 -8.33 -12.60 -53.16
CA VAL A 92 -9.18 -11.41 -53.20
C VAL A 92 -10.26 -11.60 -54.25
N GLN A 93 -11.52 -11.41 -53.85
CA GLN A 93 -12.67 -11.50 -54.72
C GLN A 93 -13.37 -10.13 -54.82
N PHE A 94 -13.72 -9.73 -56.04
CA PHE A 94 -14.41 -8.49 -56.40
C PHE A 94 -15.82 -8.78 -56.90
N ARG A 95 -16.81 -8.13 -56.31
CA ARG A 95 -18.24 -8.21 -56.66
C ARG A 95 -18.87 -6.81 -56.65
N PRO A 96 -18.91 -6.09 -57.79
CA PRO A 96 -19.50 -4.75 -57.82
C PRO A 96 -21.02 -4.81 -57.61
N GLN A 97 -21.52 -3.93 -56.74
CA GLN A 97 -22.94 -3.80 -56.45
C GLN A 97 -23.61 -2.70 -57.31
N GLU A 98 -22.84 -1.71 -57.76
CA GLU A 98 -23.34 -0.60 -58.57
C GLU A 98 -22.46 -0.36 -59.81
N VAL A 99 -22.94 0.49 -60.73
CA VAL A 99 -22.19 0.92 -61.91
C VAL A 99 -21.22 2.05 -61.55
N ASP A 100 -20.24 1.76 -60.71
CA ASP A 100 -19.20 2.72 -60.30
C ASP A 100 -17.80 2.11 -60.20
N ALA A 101 -16.79 2.97 -60.07
CA ALA A 101 -15.41 2.58 -59.81
C ALA A 101 -15.18 2.34 -58.31
N GLU A 102 -14.61 1.19 -57.99
CA GLU A 102 -14.37 0.71 -56.63
C GLU A 102 -12.87 0.65 -56.34
N GLU A 103 -12.47 1.12 -55.15
CA GLU A 103 -11.10 1.08 -54.65
C GLU A 103 -11.08 0.59 -53.20
N GLY A 104 -10.05 -0.17 -52.85
CA GLY A 104 -9.82 -0.63 -51.48
C GLY A 104 -8.34 -0.85 -51.17
N ARG A 105 -8.06 -1.17 -49.91
CA ARG A 105 -6.70 -1.40 -49.44
C ARG A 105 -6.65 -2.55 -48.43
N ILE A 106 -5.70 -3.45 -48.62
CA ILE A 106 -5.47 -4.61 -47.77
C ILE A 106 -4.18 -4.38 -46.95
N GLN A 107 -4.23 -4.62 -45.65
CA GLN A 107 -3.05 -4.72 -44.79
C GLN A 107 -2.70 -6.17 -44.54
N VAL A 108 -1.41 -6.51 -44.69
CA VAL A 108 -0.86 -7.79 -44.29
C VAL A 108 0.20 -7.57 -43.23
N ARG A 109 0.04 -8.15 -42.02
CA ARG A 109 1.02 -8.04 -40.93
C ARG A 109 1.85 -9.31 -40.79
N THR A 110 3.13 -9.18 -40.45
CA THR A 110 4.04 -10.32 -40.24
C THR A 110 4.89 -10.19 -38.99
N SER A 111 5.51 -11.29 -38.58
CA SER A 111 6.52 -11.34 -37.51
C SER A 111 7.89 -10.80 -37.92
N PHE A 112 8.06 -10.34 -39.17
CA PHE A 112 9.35 -9.90 -39.68
C PHE A 112 9.63 -8.45 -39.29
N GLU A 113 10.55 -8.24 -38.34
CA GLU A 113 10.84 -6.94 -37.74
C GLU A 113 11.22 -5.84 -38.74
N ASP A 114 11.93 -6.19 -39.82
CA ASP A 114 12.39 -5.20 -40.81
C ASP A 114 11.24 -4.71 -41.72
N GLU A 115 10.17 -5.50 -41.91
CA GLU A 115 8.96 -5.13 -42.68
C GLU A 115 7.71 -5.71 -42.00
N PRO A 116 7.20 -5.06 -40.93
CA PRO A 116 6.14 -5.61 -40.10
C PRO A 116 4.76 -5.60 -40.77
N ALA A 117 4.58 -4.83 -41.87
CA ALA A 117 3.34 -4.81 -42.64
C ALA A 117 3.52 -4.41 -44.11
N TRP A 118 2.73 -5.03 -45.01
CA TRP A 118 2.52 -4.57 -46.39
C TRP A 118 1.12 -4.01 -46.60
N PHE A 119 1.01 -3.12 -47.58
CA PHE A 119 -0.25 -2.55 -48.02
C PHE A 119 -0.45 -2.82 -49.50
N VAL A 120 -1.59 -3.39 -49.87
CA VAL A 120 -1.94 -3.72 -51.25
C VAL A 120 -3.19 -2.96 -51.68
N THR A 121 -3.10 -2.20 -52.77
CA THR A 121 -4.24 -1.47 -53.35
C THR A 121 -5.04 -2.40 -54.26
N ILE A 122 -6.37 -2.41 -54.17
CA ILE A 122 -7.25 -3.19 -55.04
C ILE A 122 -8.22 -2.25 -55.76
N THR A 123 -8.42 -2.44 -57.06
CA THR A 123 -9.33 -1.61 -57.86
C THR A 123 -10.16 -2.42 -58.85
N GLY A 124 -11.38 -1.97 -59.13
CA GLY A 124 -12.32 -2.56 -60.08
C GLY A 124 -13.41 -1.58 -60.50
N ALA A 125 -14.23 -1.90 -61.49
CA ALA A 125 -15.38 -1.08 -61.88
C ALA A 125 -16.59 -1.94 -62.20
N GLY A 126 -17.74 -1.58 -61.63
CA GLY A 126 -19.03 -2.14 -61.98
C GLY A 126 -19.55 -1.59 -63.31
N THR A 127 -20.19 -2.45 -64.10
CA THR A 127 -20.80 -2.08 -65.38
C THR A 127 -22.25 -2.53 -65.46
N ALA A 128 -23.08 -1.77 -66.19
CA ALA A 128 -24.52 -2.03 -66.30
C ALA A 128 -24.82 -3.41 -66.89
N SER A 129 -25.74 -4.13 -66.25
CA SER A 129 -26.33 -5.35 -66.77
C SER A 129 -27.56 -5.07 -67.65
N VAL A 130 -27.90 -6.01 -68.53
CA VAL A 130 -29.14 -6.01 -69.34
C VAL A 130 -29.98 -7.25 -69.10
N THR A 131 -29.51 -8.08 -68.18
CA THR A 131 -30.18 -9.26 -67.69
C THR A 131 -30.80 -8.89 -66.35
N ASP A 132 -31.94 -9.48 -66.04
CA ASP A 132 -32.62 -9.35 -64.74
C ASP A 132 -32.01 -10.47 -63.89
N GLU A 133 -31.03 -10.12 -63.07
CA GLU A 133 -30.16 -11.08 -62.38
C GLU A 133 -30.86 -11.72 -61.16
N ASP A 134 -31.66 -10.96 -60.44
CA ASP A 134 -32.37 -11.40 -59.23
C ASP A 134 -33.80 -11.93 -59.48
N GLY A 135 -34.35 -11.68 -60.67
CA GLY A 135 -35.63 -12.19 -61.14
C GLY A 135 -36.85 -11.40 -60.70
N ASP A 136 -36.69 -10.15 -60.29
CA ASP A 136 -37.79 -9.27 -59.85
C ASP A 136 -38.59 -8.65 -61.02
N GLY A 137 -38.01 -8.73 -62.23
CA GLY A 137 -38.60 -8.26 -63.48
C GLY A 137 -38.04 -6.94 -63.99
N PHE A 138 -37.09 -6.32 -63.29
CA PHE A 138 -36.31 -5.17 -63.72
C PHE A 138 -34.84 -5.58 -63.94
N SER A 139 -34.12 -4.74 -64.66
CA SER A 139 -32.68 -4.85 -64.82
C SER A 139 -32.09 -3.47 -64.61
N VAL A 140 -30.77 -3.32 -64.49
CA VAL A 140 -30.13 -2.00 -64.41
C VAL A 140 -30.56 -1.11 -65.58
N ALA A 141 -30.77 -1.70 -66.76
CA ALA A 141 -31.25 -0.97 -67.94
C ALA A 141 -32.74 -0.52 -67.86
N ASP A 142 -33.55 -1.18 -67.05
CA ASP A 142 -34.97 -0.88 -66.82
C ASP A 142 -35.21 0.06 -65.61
N GLY A 143 -34.14 0.51 -64.97
CA GLY A 143 -34.17 1.46 -63.84
C GLY A 143 -33.93 0.82 -62.48
N ASP A 144 -33.58 -0.47 -62.44
CA ASP A 144 -33.14 -1.13 -61.21
C ASP A 144 -31.81 -0.55 -60.74
N CYS A 145 -31.76 -0.17 -59.47
CA CYS A 145 -30.56 0.36 -58.84
C CYS A 145 -29.69 -0.74 -58.21
N ASP A 146 -30.22 -1.96 -57.96
CA ASP A 146 -29.46 -3.15 -57.54
C ASP A 146 -30.07 -4.44 -58.11
N ASP A 147 -29.65 -4.80 -59.33
CA ASP A 147 -30.11 -5.97 -60.11
C ASP A 147 -29.79 -7.34 -59.45
N ASN A 148 -29.15 -7.35 -58.29
CA ASN A 148 -28.90 -8.57 -57.50
C ASN A 148 -29.83 -8.73 -56.31
N ASN A 149 -30.67 -7.74 -56.05
CA ASN A 149 -31.53 -7.69 -54.89
C ASN A 149 -32.98 -7.47 -55.30
N ALA A 150 -33.73 -8.57 -55.41
CA ALA A 150 -35.13 -8.53 -55.86
C ALA A 150 -36.11 -7.77 -54.95
N ALA A 151 -35.63 -7.19 -53.84
CA ALA A 151 -36.37 -6.26 -53.01
C ALA A 151 -36.26 -4.81 -53.50
N VAL A 152 -35.18 -4.47 -54.21
CA VAL A 152 -34.85 -3.15 -54.74
C VAL A 152 -35.35 -3.07 -56.18
N SER A 153 -36.33 -2.21 -56.44
CA SER A 153 -36.75 -1.91 -57.81
C SER A 153 -37.63 -0.66 -57.91
N PRO A 154 -37.77 -0.09 -59.12
CA PRO A 154 -38.56 1.12 -59.35
C PRO A 154 -39.97 1.07 -58.74
N GLY A 155 -40.18 1.88 -57.70
CA GLY A 155 -41.47 2.01 -57.01
C GLY A 155 -41.81 0.90 -56.01
N ALA A 156 -40.83 0.13 -55.55
CA ALA A 156 -40.93 -0.69 -54.36
C ALA A 156 -41.21 0.17 -53.10
N ALA A 157 -41.50 -0.47 -51.97
CA ALA A 157 -41.72 0.26 -50.71
C ALA A 157 -40.41 0.27 -49.92
N GLU A 158 -40.00 1.45 -49.44
CA GLU A 158 -38.83 1.59 -48.57
C GLU A 158 -38.92 0.68 -47.36
N ALA A 159 -37.80 0.02 -47.09
CA ALA A 159 -37.57 -0.84 -45.95
C ALA A 159 -36.42 -0.26 -45.12
N CYS A 160 -36.41 -0.57 -43.82
CA CYS A 160 -35.31 -0.19 -42.95
C CYS A 160 -34.09 -1.09 -43.21
N ASP A 161 -33.42 -0.88 -44.34
CA ASP A 161 -32.20 -1.57 -44.76
C ASP A 161 -31.13 -0.62 -45.33
N GLY A 162 -31.43 0.69 -45.38
CA GLY A 162 -30.52 1.73 -45.86
C GLY A 162 -30.30 1.72 -47.37
N LEU A 163 -31.09 0.94 -48.11
CA LEU A 163 -31.09 0.95 -49.56
C LEU A 163 -32.19 1.90 -50.04
N ASP A 164 -31.95 2.61 -51.13
CA ASP A 164 -33.05 3.27 -51.88
C ASP A 164 -33.85 2.18 -52.59
N THR A 165 -34.74 1.54 -51.84
CA THR A 165 -35.44 0.33 -52.26
C THR A 165 -36.30 0.64 -53.50
N ASN A 166 -36.81 1.86 -53.60
CA ASN A 166 -37.71 2.27 -54.66
C ASN A 166 -37.01 2.93 -55.86
N CYS A 167 -35.70 3.11 -55.80
CA CYS A 167 -34.84 3.72 -56.82
C CYS A 167 -35.32 5.12 -57.28
N ASP A 168 -35.73 5.99 -56.35
CA ASP A 168 -36.11 7.39 -56.64
C ASP A 168 -35.07 8.44 -56.24
N ASP A 169 -33.88 8.00 -55.86
CA ASP A 169 -32.75 8.76 -55.33
C ASP A 169 -33.09 9.46 -53.98
N ILE A 170 -34.09 8.98 -53.24
CA ILE A 170 -34.52 9.55 -51.96
C ILE A 170 -34.58 8.47 -50.88
N LEU A 171 -33.51 8.41 -50.06
CA LEU A 171 -33.54 7.65 -48.82
C LEU A 171 -34.33 8.42 -47.73
N PRO A 172 -35.35 7.82 -47.09
CA PRO A 172 -36.02 8.39 -45.92
C PRO A 172 -35.02 8.78 -44.82
N ILE A 173 -35.29 9.87 -44.12
CA ILE A 173 -34.38 10.34 -43.05
C ILE A 173 -34.24 9.35 -41.89
N GLU A 174 -35.22 8.49 -41.67
CA GLU A 174 -35.17 7.45 -40.62
C GLU A 174 -34.37 6.20 -41.06
N GLU A 175 -34.03 6.10 -42.35
CA GLU A 175 -33.26 5.00 -42.97
C GLU A 175 -31.84 5.44 -43.35
N ALA A 176 -31.55 6.73 -43.24
CA ALA A 176 -30.18 7.23 -43.27
C ALA A 176 -29.53 6.90 -41.93
N ASP A 177 -28.30 6.42 -42.00
CA ASP A 177 -27.35 6.36 -40.90
C ASP A 177 -26.50 7.63 -41.04
N ALA A 178 -26.87 8.68 -40.29
CA ALA A 178 -26.38 10.02 -40.53
C ALA A 178 -25.06 10.33 -39.83
N ASP A 179 -24.69 9.56 -38.82
CA ASP A 179 -23.38 9.60 -38.15
C ASP A 179 -22.44 8.45 -38.54
N TYR A 180 -22.93 7.47 -39.31
CA TYR A 180 -22.18 6.37 -39.91
C TYR A 180 -21.71 5.29 -38.93
N ASP A 181 -22.46 5.04 -37.86
CA ASP A 181 -22.14 4.00 -36.86
C ASP A 181 -22.69 2.60 -37.21
N GLY A 182 -23.50 2.50 -38.28
CA GLY A 182 -24.09 1.26 -38.77
C GLY A 182 -25.49 0.98 -38.22
N PHE A 183 -26.02 1.83 -37.34
CA PHE A 183 -27.39 1.80 -36.86
C PHE A 183 -28.18 2.96 -37.47
N ARG A 184 -29.49 2.77 -37.61
CA ARG A 184 -30.42 3.77 -38.16
C ARG A 184 -31.47 4.05 -37.12
N VAL A 185 -32.10 5.22 -37.20
CA VAL A 185 -33.26 5.55 -36.34
C VAL A 185 -34.33 4.45 -36.40
N CYS A 186 -34.60 3.89 -37.58
CA CYS A 186 -35.57 2.82 -37.74
C CYS A 186 -35.09 1.44 -37.23
N ASP A 187 -33.78 1.26 -37.02
CA ASP A 187 -33.12 0.07 -36.47
C ASP A 187 -32.84 0.18 -34.95
N GLY A 188 -33.31 1.24 -34.29
CA GLY A 188 -33.29 1.38 -32.84
C GLY A 188 -32.24 2.36 -32.30
N ASP A 189 -31.52 3.06 -33.17
CA ASP A 189 -30.69 4.18 -32.77
C ASP A 189 -31.54 5.36 -32.26
N CYS A 190 -31.14 5.88 -31.10
CA CYS A 190 -31.80 6.93 -30.36
C CYS A 190 -31.16 8.33 -30.55
N ASP A 191 -29.97 8.45 -31.15
CA ASP A 191 -29.33 9.72 -31.51
C ASP A 191 -28.44 9.58 -32.78
N ASP A 192 -29.09 9.56 -33.95
CA ASP A 192 -28.54 9.51 -35.33
C ASP A 192 -27.68 10.73 -35.74
N TYR A 193 -27.07 11.41 -34.78
CA TYR A 193 -26.08 12.48 -34.98
C TYR A 193 -24.84 12.29 -34.10
N ASP A 194 -24.74 11.21 -33.34
CA ASP A 194 -23.67 10.88 -32.41
C ASP A 194 -23.29 9.41 -32.56
N GLU A 195 -22.24 9.12 -33.35
CA GLU A 195 -21.73 7.78 -33.70
C GLU A 195 -21.41 6.83 -32.53
N ARG A 196 -21.55 7.33 -31.30
CA ARG A 196 -21.32 6.60 -30.05
C ARG A 196 -22.61 6.10 -29.44
N VAL A 197 -23.76 6.60 -29.87
CA VAL A 197 -25.07 6.33 -29.29
C VAL A 197 -25.82 5.38 -30.21
N HIS A 198 -25.84 4.09 -29.88
CA HIS A 198 -26.53 3.09 -30.69
C HIS A 198 -26.83 1.81 -29.90
N PRO A 199 -27.78 0.98 -30.35
CA PRO A 199 -28.07 -0.31 -29.73
C PRO A 199 -26.82 -1.15 -29.45
N GLY A 200 -26.57 -1.44 -28.17
CA GLY A 200 -25.44 -2.25 -27.73
C GLY A 200 -24.08 -1.54 -27.73
N ALA A 201 -24.03 -0.21 -27.84
CA ALA A 201 -22.86 0.57 -27.52
C ALA A 201 -22.43 0.36 -26.05
N ALA A 202 -21.15 0.57 -25.76
CA ALA A 202 -20.69 0.62 -24.37
C ALA A 202 -21.11 1.95 -23.75
N GLU A 203 -21.68 1.90 -22.56
CA GLU A 203 -22.07 3.11 -21.83
C GLU A 203 -20.84 3.96 -21.49
N ILE A 204 -20.97 5.27 -21.64
CA ILE A 204 -19.95 6.24 -21.30
C ILE A 204 -20.54 7.28 -20.35
N CYS A 205 -19.73 7.80 -19.43
CA CYS A 205 -20.18 8.66 -18.33
C CYS A 205 -20.49 10.10 -18.80
N ASP A 206 -21.54 10.26 -19.60
CA ASP A 206 -21.95 11.55 -20.17
C ASP A 206 -23.44 11.91 -19.99
N GLU A 207 -24.14 11.20 -19.08
CA GLU A 207 -25.56 11.36 -18.76
C GLU A 207 -26.51 11.00 -19.92
N LYS A 208 -26.03 10.27 -20.94
CA LYS A 208 -26.83 9.77 -22.05
C LYS A 208 -27.06 8.25 -21.95
N ASP A 209 -28.16 7.81 -22.52
CA ASP A 209 -28.44 6.39 -22.80
C ASP A 209 -27.68 6.04 -24.07
N THR A 210 -26.43 5.59 -23.91
CA THR A 210 -25.50 5.37 -25.03
C THR A 210 -25.90 4.12 -25.80
N ASN A 211 -26.43 3.11 -25.12
CA ASN A 211 -26.76 1.82 -25.71
C ASN A 211 -28.23 1.71 -26.18
N CYS A 212 -29.02 2.77 -26.04
CA CYS A 212 -30.43 2.89 -26.41
C CYS A 212 -31.37 1.82 -25.78
N ASP A 213 -31.03 1.29 -24.60
CA ASP A 213 -31.84 0.27 -23.91
C ASP A 213 -32.91 0.86 -22.97
N GLY A 214 -32.85 2.17 -22.73
CA GLY A 214 -33.77 2.92 -21.89
C GLY A 214 -33.36 3.05 -20.42
N GLU A 215 -32.21 2.54 -20.03
CA GLU A 215 -31.55 2.76 -18.73
C GLU A 215 -30.38 3.75 -18.89
N ILE A 216 -29.99 4.43 -17.80
CA ILE A 216 -28.83 5.34 -17.78
C ILE A 216 -27.97 4.88 -16.60
N PRO A 217 -27.02 3.95 -16.80
CA PRO A 217 -26.34 3.25 -15.70
C PRO A 217 -25.15 4.00 -15.08
N ASP A 218 -24.93 5.28 -15.39
CA ASP A 218 -23.83 6.16 -14.94
C ASP A 218 -23.52 6.20 -13.42
N PHE A 219 -24.32 5.58 -12.54
CA PHE A 219 -24.12 5.57 -11.09
C PHE A 219 -24.50 4.24 -10.41
N ALA A 220 -24.64 3.16 -11.16
CA ALA A 220 -25.02 1.87 -10.61
C ALA A 220 -23.78 1.06 -10.22
N ASP A 221 -23.43 1.10 -8.94
CA ASP A 221 -22.49 0.18 -8.27
C ASP A 221 -23.10 -1.24 -8.23
N TYR A 222 -22.63 -2.13 -9.11
CA TYR A 222 -23.23 -3.46 -9.32
C TYR A 222 -22.72 -4.53 -8.35
N ASP A 223 -21.50 -4.39 -7.83
CA ASP A 223 -20.88 -5.34 -6.92
C ASP A 223 -20.95 -4.93 -5.43
N GLY A 224 -21.26 -3.66 -5.16
CA GLY A 224 -21.49 -3.08 -3.84
C GLY A 224 -20.24 -2.59 -3.13
N ASP A 225 -19.13 -2.34 -3.82
CA ASP A 225 -17.87 -1.85 -3.22
C ASP A 225 -17.84 -0.33 -2.98
N GLY A 226 -18.82 0.39 -3.55
CA GLY A 226 -18.97 1.84 -3.41
C GLY A 226 -18.32 2.66 -4.52
N HIS A 227 -17.73 2.00 -5.51
CA HIS A 227 -17.28 2.53 -6.78
C HIS A 227 -18.23 2.02 -7.90
N SER A 228 -18.20 2.68 -9.04
CA SER A 228 -18.96 2.29 -10.23
C SER A 228 -18.05 2.49 -11.42
N LEU A 229 -18.38 1.95 -12.59
CA LEU A 229 -17.57 2.15 -13.81
C LEU A 229 -17.26 3.64 -14.09
N CYS A 230 -18.12 4.56 -13.63
CA CYS A 230 -17.95 6.00 -13.76
C CYS A 230 -17.19 6.70 -12.63
N ASP A 231 -16.90 6.00 -11.54
CA ASP A 231 -16.02 6.40 -10.44
C ASP A 231 -14.61 5.76 -10.57
N ASP A 232 -14.16 5.56 -11.81
CA ASP A 232 -12.88 4.97 -12.22
C ASP A 232 -12.72 3.47 -11.89
N ASP A 233 -13.80 2.76 -11.57
CA ASP A 233 -13.83 1.30 -11.43
C ASP A 233 -13.52 0.59 -12.76
N CYS A 234 -12.66 -0.42 -12.71
CA CYS A 234 -12.20 -1.16 -13.87
C CYS A 234 -12.99 -2.46 -14.10
N ASP A 235 -13.72 -2.96 -13.12
CA ASP A 235 -14.62 -4.11 -13.22
C ASP A 235 -15.76 -4.03 -12.19
N ASP A 236 -16.84 -3.32 -12.54
CA ASP A 236 -18.06 -3.08 -11.72
C ASP A 236 -18.84 -4.38 -11.35
N GLU A 237 -18.38 -5.56 -11.80
CA GLU A 237 -18.90 -6.87 -11.36
C GLU A 237 -17.99 -7.56 -10.32
N GLU A 238 -16.83 -6.99 -10.00
CA GLU A 238 -15.80 -7.53 -9.09
C GLU A 238 -15.48 -6.55 -7.93
N PRO A 239 -15.99 -6.81 -6.71
CA PRO A 239 -15.90 -5.88 -5.57
C PRO A 239 -14.49 -5.65 -5.00
N LEU A 240 -13.46 -6.17 -5.67
CA LEU A 240 -12.05 -5.98 -5.36
C LEU A 240 -11.32 -5.16 -6.45
N ALA A 241 -11.99 -4.68 -7.50
CA ALA A 241 -11.39 -4.01 -8.64
C ALA A 241 -11.76 -2.52 -8.69
N PHE A 242 -11.24 -1.72 -7.75
CA PHE A 242 -11.58 -0.31 -7.64
C PHE A 242 -10.38 0.60 -7.37
N PRO A 243 -10.42 1.88 -7.80
CA PRO A 243 -9.33 2.83 -7.64
C PRO A 243 -8.76 2.94 -6.23
N GLY A 244 -7.47 2.60 -6.11
CA GLY A 244 -6.74 2.71 -4.85
C GLY A 244 -7.05 1.61 -3.83
N ASN A 245 -7.68 0.51 -4.26
CA ASN A 245 -7.67 -0.74 -3.50
C ASN A 245 -6.25 -1.28 -3.35
N ILE A 246 -6.06 -2.27 -2.47
CA ILE A 246 -4.78 -2.96 -2.31
C ILE A 246 -4.75 -4.18 -3.24
N GLU A 247 -3.73 -4.26 -4.09
CA GLU A 247 -3.44 -5.39 -4.97
C GLU A 247 -3.41 -6.74 -4.23
N SER A 248 -4.14 -7.69 -4.79
CA SER A 248 -4.23 -9.08 -4.37
C SER A 248 -3.71 -9.99 -5.48
N CYS A 249 -3.05 -11.09 -5.11
CA CYS A 249 -2.41 -11.97 -6.09
C CYS A 249 -3.42 -12.93 -6.74
N ASP A 250 -4.36 -12.39 -7.50
CA ASP A 250 -5.49 -13.11 -8.09
C ASP A 250 -5.67 -12.90 -9.61
N LEU A 251 -4.71 -12.23 -10.26
CA LEU A 251 -4.67 -11.86 -11.68
C LEU A 251 -5.71 -10.82 -12.08
N ILE A 252 -6.21 -10.06 -11.11
CA ILE A 252 -7.12 -8.92 -11.30
C ILE A 252 -6.30 -7.65 -11.08
N ASP A 253 -6.58 -6.60 -11.85
CA ASP A 253 -6.08 -5.25 -11.58
C ASP A 253 -6.96 -4.68 -10.47
N ASN A 254 -6.57 -4.89 -9.21
CA ASN A 254 -7.43 -4.57 -8.07
C ASN A 254 -7.52 -3.06 -7.84
N ASP A 255 -6.49 -2.31 -8.19
CA ASP A 255 -6.38 -0.87 -7.96
C ASP A 255 -6.71 0.00 -9.20
N CYS A 256 -7.06 -0.65 -10.32
CA CYS A 256 -7.44 -0.05 -11.59
C CYS A 256 -6.35 0.84 -12.20
N SER A 257 -5.07 0.50 -11.99
CA SER A 257 -3.92 1.22 -12.53
C SER A 257 -3.64 0.87 -14.01
N GLY A 258 -4.25 -0.19 -14.54
CA GLY A 258 -4.07 -0.68 -15.89
C GLY A 258 -2.92 -1.67 -16.06
N SER A 259 -2.28 -2.08 -14.96
CA SER A 259 -1.32 -3.19 -14.90
C SER A 259 -1.87 -4.31 -14.03
N VAL A 260 -1.65 -5.55 -14.47
CA VAL A 260 -1.87 -6.73 -13.61
C VAL A 260 -0.52 -7.05 -13.00
N ASP A 261 -0.33 -6.67 -11.74
CA ASP A 261 0.96 -6.71 -11.03
C ASP A 261 1.40 -8.14 -10.63
N ASP A 262 0.68 -9.16 -11.10
CA ASP A 262 0.96 -10.58 -10.90
C ASP A 262 1.84 -11.24 -11.98
N ILE A 263 2.18 -10.51 -13.05
CA ILE A 263 2.96 -11.03 -14.18
C ILE A 263 4.45 -10.80 -13.92
N ASP A 264 5.25 -11.85 -13.99
CA ASP A 264 6.73 -11.79 -14.08
C ASP A 264 7.12 -11.25 -15.47
N VAL A 265 7.38 -9.94 -15.56
CA VAL A 265 7.54 -9.23 -16.85
C VAL A 265 8.89 -9.51 -17.51
N ASP A 266 9.96 -9.69 -16.72
CA ASP A 266 11.30 -9.94 -17.25
C ASP A 266 11.70 -11.42 -17.33
N GLY A 267 10.90 -12.31 -16.73
CA GLY A 267 11.02 -13.76 -16.79
C GLY A 267 12.05 -14.35 -15.84
N ASP A 268 12.40 -13.66 -14.75
CA ASP A 268 13.38 -14.13 -13.77
C ASP A 268 12.81 -15.12 -12.73
N GLY A 269 11.48 -15.28 -12.70
CA GLY A 269 10.74 -16.17 -11.81
C GLY A 269 10.15 -15.49 -10.57
N TYR A 270 10.36 -14.19 -10.39
CA TYR A 270 9.67 -13.33 -9.44
C TYR A 270 8.66 -12.46 -10.18
N SER A 271 7.52 -12.24 -9.53
CA SER A 271 6.60 -11.17 -9.90
C SER A 271 6.44 -10.27 -8.68
N PRO A 272 5.88 -9.07 -8.79
CA PRO A 272 5.59 -8.19 -7.64
C PRO A 272 4.79 -8.90 -6.53
N CYS A 273 4.12 -10.01 -6.87
CA CYS A 273 3.26 -10.79 -6.00
C CYS A 273 3.85 -12.15 -5.52
N ALA A 274 4.95 -12.64 -6.10
CA ALA A 274 5.52 -13.94 -5.72
C ALA A 274 6.56 -13.84 -4.60
N GLY A 275 6.39 -14.62 -3.52
CA GLY A 275 7.49 -15.06 -2.63
C GLY A 275 8.35 -13.97 -1.97
N GLY A 276 7.88 -12.73 -1.87
CA GLY A 276 8.69 -11.58 -1.45
C GLY A 276 8.53 -10.34 -2.31
N GLY A 277 7.95 -10.50 -3.50
CA GLY A 277 7.67 -9.45 -4.49
C GLY A 277 8.93 -9.01 -5.22
N ASP A 278 8.88 -8.94 -6.55
CA ASP A 278 9.97 -8.36 -7.32
C ASP A 278 10.20 -6.89 -6.93
N CYS A 279 11.46 -6.50 -6.70
CA CYS A 279 11.76 -5.10 -6.42
C CYS A 279 11.73 -4.23 -7.69
N ASP A 280 11.94 -4.81 -8.87
CA ASP A 280 11.86 -4.15 -10.18
C ASP A 280 11.60 -5.22 -11.27
N ASP A 281 10.32 -5.51 -11.50
CA ASP A 281 9.81 -6.53 -12.44
C ASP A 281 10.17 -6.28 -13.93
N GLU A 282 10.82 -5.15 -14.24
CA GLU A 282 11.40 -4.87 -15.56
C GLU A 282 12.92 -5.18 -15.65
N ASP A 283 13.59 -5.53 -14.55
CA ASP A 283 15.03 -5.80 -14.46
C ASP A 283 15.33 -7.21 -13.88
N PRO A 284 15.71 -8.20 -14.71
CA PRO A 284 15.83 -9.62 -14.30
C PRO A 284 16.99 -9.93 -13.35
N ASP A 285 17.71 -8.89 -12.90
CA ASP A 285 18.76 -8.96 -11.89
C ASP A 285 18.31 -8.30 -10.55
N ALA A 286 17.07 -7.78 -10.44
CA ALA A 286 16.59 -6.93 -9.36
C ALA A 286 15.50 -7.56 -8.47
N PHE A 287 15.64 -8.83 -8.13
CA PHE A 287 14.69 -9.59 -7.30
C PHE A 287 15.16 -9.82 -5.85
N PRO A 288 14.25 -10.15 -4.90
CA PRO A 288 14.64 -10.51 -3.55
C PRO A 288 15.43 -11.81 -3.48
N VAL A 289 16.47 -11.83 -2.65
CA VAL A 289 17.30 -13.01 -2.47
C VAL A 289 16.68 -13.97 -1.44
N LEU A 290 16.36 -15.20 -1.84
CA LEU A 290 15.77 -16.22 -0.96
C LEU A 290 16.82 -17.02 -0.16
N VAL A 291 16.53 -17.26 1.12
CA VAL A 291 17.29 -18.16 2.00
C VAL A 291 16.40 -19.29 2.51
N ASP A 292 16.69 -20.52 2.08
CA ASP A 292 16.02 -21.73 2.52
C ASP A 292 17.03 -22.86 2.82
N PRO A 293 17.40 -23.06 4.10
CA PRO A 293 18.32 -24.12 4.52
C PRO A 293 17.76 -25.53 4.28
N SER A 294 16.46 -25.70 4.07
CA SER A 294 15.85 -27.01 3.82
C SER A 294 16.11 -27.53 2.41
N MET A 295 16.52 -26.64 1.50
CA MET A 295 16.79 -26.91 0.09
C MET A 295 18.29 -27.08 -0.22
N GLU A 296 19.10 -27.43 0.79
CA GLU A 296 20.57 -27.64 0.69
C GLU A 296 20.99 -28.67 -0.40
N ASP A 297 20.04 -29.49 -0.90
CA ASP A 297 20.21 -30.49 -1.96
C ASP A 297 19.68 -30.04 -3.34
N SER A 298 19.36 -28.76 -3.54
CA SER A 298 18.92 -28.21 -4.83
C SER A 298 19.99 -28.36 -5.93
N VAL A 299 19.57 -28.59 -7.17
CA VAL A 299 20.47 -28.92 -8.28
C VAL A 299 21.02 -27.63 -8.90
N GLY A 300 22.12 -27.10 -8.38
CA GLY A 300 22.69 -25.86 -8.94
C GLY A 300 23.83 -25.28 -8.12
N VAL A 301 24.36 -24.13 -8.59
CA VAL A 301 25.10 -23.20 -7.73
C VAL A 301 24.03 -22.29 -7.12
N PRO A 302 23.97 -22.10 -5.79
CA PRO A 302 23.01 -21.19 -5.18
C PRO A 302 23.11 -19.79 -5.80
N ASP A 303 21.98 -19.25 -6.23
CA ASP A 303 21.85 -17.92 -6.82
C ASP A 303 20.79 -17.05 -6.14
N GLY A 304 20.05 -17.59 -5.17
CA GLY A 304 19.04 -16.84 -4.41
C GLY A 304 17.64 -16.89 -5.02
N THR A 305 17.45 -17.66 -6.08
CA THR A 305 16.13 -17.93 -6.68
C THR A 305 15.35 -18.98 -5.87
N PRO A 306 14.04 -19.17 -6.10
CA PRO A 306 13.26 -20.25 -5.49
C PRO A 306 13.79 -21.66 -5.84
N GLU A 307 14.38 -21.82 -7.03
CA GLU A 307 14.97 -23.08 -7.49
C GLU A 307 16.34 -23.38 -6.87
N ALA A 308 17.12 -22.34 -6.57
CA ALA A 308 18.47 -22.45 -6.00
C ALA A 308 18.74 -21.40 -4.90
N PRO A 309 18.00 -21.44 -3.77
CA PRO A 309 18.15 -20.46 -2.70
C PRO A 309 19.48 -20.59 -1.97
N PHE A 310 19.90 -19.52 -1.28
CA PHE A 310 21.06 -19.59 -0.39
C PHE A 310 20.75 -20.38 0.87
N ALA A 311 21.77 -21.03 1.44
CA ALA A 311 21.61 -21.82 2.67
C ALA A 311 21.69 -20.94 3.93
N THR A 312 22.32 -19.77 3.85
CA THR A 312 22.53 -18.87 4.99
C THR A 312 22.29 -17.41 4.63
N LEU A 313 21.93 -16.62 5.64
CA LEU A 313 21.77 -15.17 5.49
C LEU A 313 23.09 -14.48 5.12
N ASP A 314 24.24 -14.96 5.64
CA ASP A 314 25.54 -14.39 5.31
C ASP A 314 25.85 -14.51 3.81
N GLU A 315 25.53 -15.66 3.20
CA GLU A 315 25.68 -15.87 1.75
C GLU A 315 24.76 -14.95 0.95
N ALA A 316 23.48 -14.83 1.35
CA ALA A 316 22.54 -13.93 0.69
C ALA A 316 23.00 -12.48 0.75
N VAL A 317 23.44 -12.01 1.93
CA VAL A 317 23.90 -10.63 2.13
C VAL A 317 25.15 -10.30 1.30
N GLU A 318 26.04 -11.26 1.07
CA GLU A 318 27.20 -11.09 0.18
C GLU A 318 26.84 -11.00 -1.30
N ASN A 319 25.65 -11.47 -1.69
CA ASN A 319 25.18 -11.53 -3.08
C ASN A 319 23.95 -10.63 -3.34
N LEU A 320 23.69 -9.65 -2.47
CA LEU A 320 22.61 -8.69 -2.68
C LEU A 320 22.81 -7.88 -3.96
N ASP A 321 21.71 -7.67 -4.68
CA ASP A 321 21.66 -6.78 -5.82
C ASP A 321 21.86 -5.30 -5.39
N ALA A 322 22.33 -4.48 -6.33
CA ALA A 322 22.58 -3.05 -6.10
C ALA A 322 21.30 -2.21 -5.98
N ILE A 323 20.21 -2.68 -6.59
CA ILE A 323 18.87 -2.10 -6.63
C ILE A 323 17.99 -2.80 -5.58
N CYS A 324 17.82 -4.13 -5.66
CA CYS A 324 17.03 -4.90 -4.71
C CYS A 324 17.87 -5.35 -3.50
N ARG A 325 17.67 -4.67 -2.36
CA ARG A 325 18.38 -4.91 -1.10
C ARG A 325 17.56 -5.73 -0.11
N THR A 326 16.83 -6.72 -0.62
CA THR A 326 15.87 -7.52 0.14
C THR A 326 16.31 -8.96 0.23
N VAL A 327 16.27 -9.52 1.44
CA VAL A 327 16.42 -10.95 1.70
C VAL A 327 15.10 -11.50 2.22
N VAL A 328 14.63 -12.59 1.63
CA VAL A 328 13.47 -13.33 2.11
C VAL A 328 13.94 -14.62 2.79
N LEU A 329 13.45 -14.88 3.99
CA LEU A 329 13.76 -16.07 4.76
C LEU A 329 12.59 -17.03 4.73
N ALA A 330 12.82 -18.26 4.28
CA ALA A 330 11.81 -19.30 4.34
C ALA A 330 11.51 -19.72 5.80
N PRO A 331 10.30 -20.26 6.08
CA PRO A 331 10.03 -20.93 7.34
C PRO A 331 11.04 -22.03 7.64
N ASN A 332 11.56 -22.08 8.86
CA ASN A 332 12.52 -23.10 9.27
C ASN A 332 12.25 -23.63 10.68
N ASP A 333 12.39 -24.95 10.85
CA ASP A 333 12.24 -25.62 12.15
C ASP A 333 13.31 -25.17 13.16
N SER A 334 14.47 -24.74 12.66
CA SER A 334 15.58 -24.23 13.47
C SER A 334 15.81 -22.75 13.23
N ALA A 335 16.25 -22.03 14.26
CA ALA A 335 16.60 -20.63 14.12
C ALA A 335 17.78 -20.45 13.16
N TYR A 336 17.71 -19.40 12.33
CA TYR A 336 18.80 -18.90 11.53
C TYR A 336 19.89 -18.33 12.46
N PRO A 337 21.11 -18.90 12.44
CA PRO A 337 22.22 -18.36 13.19
C PRO A 337 22.75 -17.11 12.49
N VAL A 338 22.64 -15.94 13.12
CA VAL A 338 22.96 -14.64 12.52
C VAL A 338 23.84 -13.80 13.43
N SER A 339 24.89 -13.23 12.87
CA SER A 339 25.75 -12.23 13.52
C SER A 339 26.16 -11.17 12.50
N LEU A 340 25.18 -10.34 12.11
CA LEU A 340 25.31 -9.37 11.03
C LEU A 340 25.86 -8.03 11.54
N ALA A 341 26.82 -7.45 10.81
CA ALA A 341 27.31 -6.09 11.02
C ALA A 341 27.13 -5.28 9.73
N TRP A 342 26.02 -4.55 9.63
CA TRP A 342 25.60 -3.83 8.43
C TRP A 342 26.06 -2.36 8.47
N ASN A 343 26.77 -1.91 7.43
CA ASN A 343 27.28 -0.54 7.32
C ASN A 343 27.11 0.03 5.89
N ASP A 344 26.32 -0.63 5.04
CA ASP A 344 25.99 -0.13 3.70
C ASP A 344 24.63 0.60 3.75
N ARG A 345 23.99 0.92 2.61
CA ARG A 345 22.72 1.64 2.51
C ARG A 345 21.55 0.91 3.20
N THR A 346 20.55 0.51 2.44
CA THR A 346 19.36 -0.18 2.94
C THR A 346 19.59 -1.68 2.93
N LEU A 347 18.99 -2.37 3.89
CA LEU A 347 18.82 -3.83 3.90
C LEU A 347 17.44 -4.14 4.48
N GLN A 348 16.67 -4.94 3.77
CA GLN A 348 15.43 -5.52 4.26
C GLN A 348 15.60 -7.02 4.46
N ILE A 349 15.16 -7.52 5.62
CA ILE A 349 15.08 -8.95 5.90
C ILE A 349 13.62 -9.26 6.22
N ASN A 350 13.00 -10.05 5.36
CA ASN A 350 11.58 -10.36 5.41
C ASN A 350 11.38 -11.86 5.71
N GLY A 351 10.47 -12.18 6.62
CA GLY A 351 10.04 -13.56 6.89
C GLY A 351 9.10 -14.15 5.84
N GLY A 352 8.77 -13.43 4.76
CA GLY A 352 7.99 -13.97 3.63
C GLY A 352 6.48 -14.09 3.90
N GLY A 353 5.92 -13.25 4.76
CA GLY A 353 4.45 -13.14 4.96
C GLY A 353 3.78 -14.28 5.75
N VAL A 354 4.56 -15.11 6.44
CA VAL A 354 4.08 -16.20 7.33
C VAL A 354 3.94 -15.76 8.80
N ASP A 355 3.46 -16.63 9.69
CA ASP A 355 3.51 -16.41 11.15
C ASP A 355 4.96 -16.06 11.56
N PRO A 356 5.22 -14.91 12.19
CA PRO A 356 6.58 -14.47 12.54
C PRO A 356 7.34 -15.47 13.42
N ARG A 357 6.65 -16.43 14.05
CA ARG A 357 7.26 -17.52 14.83
C ARG A 357 7.92 -18.61 14.00
N SER A 358 7.64 -18.72 12.71
CA SER A 358 8.27 -19.73 11.84
C SER A 358 9.58 -19.28 11.21
N VAL A 359 9.93 -18.00 11.33
CA VAL A 359 11.22 -17.45 10.90
C VAL A 359 11.91 -16.83 12.11
N VAL A 360 12.88 -17.56 12.68
CA VAL A 360 13.53 -17.16 13.93
C VAL A 360 15.01 -16.85 13.67
N LEU A 361 15.47 -15.67 14.07
CA LEU A 361 16.87 -15.27 14.03
C LEU A 361 17.42 -15.33 15.46
N SER A 362 18.61 -15.91 15.59
CA SER A 362 19.32 -15.99 16.88
C SER A 362 20.83 -15.90 16.69
N PRO A 363 21.61 -15.49 17.71
CA PRO A 363 23.07 -15.50 17.59
C PRO A 363 23.60 -16.92 17.33
N PRO A 364 24.70 -17.08 16.56
CA PRO A 364 25.38 -18.37 16.40
C PRO A 364 25.93 -18.87 17.74
N GLU A 365 26.34 -20.15 17.82
CA GLU A 365 26.95 -20.70 19.03
C GLU A 365 28.18 -19.88 19.47
N GLY A 366 28.11 -19.28 20.66
CA GLY A 366 29.15 -18.39 21.19
C GLY A 366 29.07 -16.93 20.73
N GLY A 367 28.14 -16.60 19.84
CA GLY A 367 27.73 -15.24 19.50
C GLY A 367 26.85 -14.62 20.58
N THR A 368 26.73 -13.29 20.54
CA THR A 368 26.02 -12.52 21.58
C THR A 368 24.96 -11.57 21.05
N ARG A 369 25.06 -11.10 19.80
CA ARG A 369 24.11 -10.16 19.20
C ARG A 369 23.75 -10.62 17.79
N ILE A 370 22.52 -10.36 17.36
CA ILE A 370 22.00 -10.77 16.05
C ILE A 370 22.44 -9.76 14.98
N ILE A 371 22.12 -8.48 15.16
CA ILE A 371 22.40 -7.42 14.17
C ILE A 371 23.08 -6.21 14.83
N THR A 372 24.09 -5.66 14.18
CA THR A 372 24.69 -4.35 14.48
C THR A 372 24.57 -3.48 13.23
N VAL A 373 24.01 -2.28 13.37
CA VAL A 373 23.80 -1.32 12.28
C VAL A 373 24.69 -0.10 12.50
N GLY A 374 25.53 0.23 11.51
CA GLY A 374 26.49 1.32 11.58
C GLY A 374 26.06 2.58 10.82
N ASP A 375 26.90 3.60 10.93
CA ASP A 375 26.65 4.98 10.47
C ASP A 375 26.08 5.08 9.05
N GLY A 376 24.92 5.73 8.93
CA GLY A 376 24.22 6.00 7.68
C GLY A 376 23.44 4.83 7.09
N ALA A 377 23.47 3.66 7.72
CA ALA A 377 22.76 2.47 7.26
C ALA A 377 21.31 2.43 7.74
N LYS A 378 20.47 1.70 7.01
CA LYS A 378 19.08 1.39 7.38
C LYS A 378 18.84 -0.10 7.31
N VAL A 379 18.25 -0.68 8.36
CA VAL A 379 17.82 -2.07 8.38
C VAL A 379 16.32 -2.14 8.67
N THR A 380 15.58 -2.83 7.81
CA THR A 380 14.14 -3.10 7.97
C THR A 380 13.95 -4.60 8.21
N LEU A 381 13.26 -4.98 9.28
CA LEU A 381 12.93 -6.36 9.62
C LEU A 381 11.42 -6.54 9.58
N VAL A 382 10.97 -7.55 8.85
CA VAL A 382 9.53 -7.78 8.61
C VAL A 382 9.14 -9.21 8.94
N ASN A 383 8.07 -9.40 9.71
CA ASN A 383 7.41 -10.69 9.96
C ASN A 383 8.35 -11.82 10.42
N LEU A 384 9.18 -11.56 11.42
CA LEU A 384 10.15 -12.52 11.94
C LEU A 384 10.34 -12.41 13.46
N THR A 385 10.97 -13.42 14.05
CA THR A 385 11.29 -13.46 15.49
C THR A 385 12.78 -13.22 15.74
N LEU A 386 13.11 -12.32 16.67
CA LEU A 386 14.46 -12.10 17.19
C LEU A 386 14.58 -12.67 18.61
N THR A 387 15.47 -13.63 18.83
CA THR A 387 15.61 -14.25 20.16
C THR A 387 17.03 -14.69 20.52
N GLY A 388 17.28 -14.83 21.82
CA GLY A 388 18.54 -15.36 22.35
C GLY A 388 19.72 -14.40 22.29
N GLY A 389 19.49 -13.13 21.92
CA GLY A 389 20.46 -12.06 22.11
C GLY A 389 20.94 -11.98 23.56
N ASN A 390 22.25 -11.85 23.78
CA ASN A 390 22.88 -11.79 25.09
C ASN A 390 24.16 -10.94 25.06
N ALA A 391 24.03 -9.66 24.70
CA ALA A 391 25.14 -8.74 24.49
C ALA A 391 25.75 -8.25 25.82
N SER A 392 27.07 -8.04 25.86
CA SER A 392 27.76 -7.44 27.01
C SER A 392 27.77 -5.89 26.99
N GLY A 393 26.94 -5.28 26.15
CA GLY A 393 26.76 -3.84 25.99
C GLY A 393 25.31 -3.61 25.58
N ASP A 394 25.01 -2.54 24.86
CA ASP A 394 23.62 -2.19 24.55
C ASP A 394 23.05 -3.05 23.41
N GLY A 395 21.73 -3.23 23.35
CA GLY A 395 21.05 -3.92 22.25
C GLY A 395 21.35 -5.42 22.25
N GLY A 396 20.54 -6.20 22.96
CA GLY A 396 20.73 -7.66 23.03
C GLY A 396 20.57 -8.35 21.67
N ALA A 397 19.52 -8.02 20.93
CA ALA A 397 19.28 -8.50 19.57
C ALA A 397 19.86 -7.53 18.53
N VAL A 398 19.50 -6.24 18.62
CA VAL A 398 19.85 -5.22 17.64
C VAL A 398 20.50 -4.02 18.33
N TYR A 399 21.63 -3.57 17.80
CA TYR A 399 22.25 -2.29 18.18
C TYR A 399 22.44 -1.42 16.95
N ALA A 400 22.08 -0.15 17.03
CA ALA A 400 22.24 0.82 15.95
C ALA A 400 22.92 2.11 16.44
N GLU A 401 23.82 2.66 15.65
CA GLU A 401 24.50 3.94 15.92
C GLU A 401 24.55 4.79 14.65
N GLN A 402 23.96 6.00 14.73
CA GLN A 402 23.79 6.92 13.59
C GLN A 402 23.07 6.25 12.41
N ALA A 403 22.07 5.42 12.72
CA ALA A 403 21.43 4.52 11.79
C ALA A 403 19.94 4.38 12.06
N SER A 404 19.19 3.94 11.06
CA SER A 404 17.74 3.75 11.17
C SER A 404 17.40 2.26 11.23
N VAL A 405 16.47 1.90 12.10
CA VAL A 405 15.94 0.53 12.23
C VAL A 405 14.42 0.59 12.12
N GLU A 406 13.86 -0.27 11.27
CA GLU A 406 12.41 -0.43 11.12
C GLU A 406 12.02 -1.86 11.44
N LEU A 407 10.97 -2.03 12.24
CA LEU A 407 10.46 -3.33 12.70
C LEU A 407 8.96 -3.37 12.40
N SER A 408 8.52 -4.31 11.56
CA SER A 408 7.11 -4.48 11.21
C SER A 408 6.69 -5.94 11.39
N GLY A 409 5.68 -6.21 12.22
CA GLY A 409 5.25 -7.59 12.51
C GLY A 409 6.31 -8.43 13.22
N VAL A 410 7.26 -7.81 13.94
CA VAL A 410 8.41 -8.49 14.55
C VAL A 410 8.10 -8.96 15.96
N ILE A 411 8.54 -10.17 16.32
CA ILE A 411 8.56 -10.64 17.71
C ILE A 411 9.99 -10.59 18.25
N ALA A 412 10.30 -9.64 19.12
CA ALA A 412 11.57 -9.61 19.84
C ALA A 412 11.38 -10.18 21.25
N GLN A 413 11.89 -11.40 21.50
CA GLN A 413 11.66 -12.09 22.77
C GLN A 413 12.90 -12.71 23.40
N ASP A 414 12.90 -12.74 24.73
CA ASP A 414 13.93 -13.38 25.55
C ASP A 414 15.36 -12.89 25.23
N ASN A 415 15.51 -11.64 24.80
CA ASN A 415 16.80 -11.02 24.57
C ASN A 415 17.31 -10.33 25.84
N ARG A 416 18.62 -10.41 26.04
CA ARG A 416 19.30 -9.87 27.20
C ARG A 416 20.47 -8.99 26.79
N CYS A 417 20.74 -7.98 27.59
CA CYS A 417 21.98 -7.24 27.52
C CYS A 417 22.47 -6.84 28.92
N SER A 418 23.78 -6.56 29.07
CA SER A 418 24.33 -6.00 30.31
C SER A 418 24.38 -4.47 30.33
N GLY A 419 24.02 -3.82 29.22
CA GLY A 419 23.86 -2.37 29.11
C GLY A 419 22.38 -2.02 28.97
N ASP A 420 22.07 -1.17 27.99
CA ASP A 420 20.73 -0.66 27.72
C ASP A 420 20.02 -1.39 26.57
N GLY A 421 18.69 -1.42 26.55
CA GLY A 421 17.91 -1.98 25.43
C GLY A 421 18.04 -3.50 25.30
N GLY A 422 17.34 -4.25 26.14
CA GLY A 422 17.48 -5.72 26.20
C GLY A 422 17.23 -6.42 24.86
N ALA A 423 16.34 -5.88 24.02
CA ALA A 423 16.18 -6.27 22.62
C ALA A 423 16.91 -5.31 21.67
N VAL A 424 16.54 -4.02 21.70
CA VAL A 424 16.98 -3.04 20.71
C VAL A 424 17.56 -1.82 21.41
N ALA A 425 18.73 -1.37 20.98
CA ALA A 425 19.29 -0.10 21.40
C ALA A 425 19.69 0.75 20.19
N VAL A 426 19.24 2.01 20.16
CA VAL A 426 19.57 3.00 19.14
C VAL A 426 20.26 4.17 19.81
N ALA A 427 21.57 4.31 19.60
CA ALA A 427 22.38 5.34 20.24
C ALA A 427 22.20 6.74 19.59
N SER A 428 21.80 6.76 18.32
CA SER A 428 21.36 7.92 17.54
C SER A 428 20.80 7.44 16.21
N GLY A 429 19.79 8.12 15.68
CA GLY A 429 19.05 7.72 14.47
C GLY A 429 17.59 7.43 14.78
N ASP A 430 16.89 6.77 13.85
CA ASP A 430 15.44 6.57 13.94
C ASP A 430 15.10 5.10 14.23
N LEU A 431 14.13 4.88 15.12
CA LEU A 431 13.52 3.59 15.37
C LEU A 431 12.04 3.69 15.02
N ILE A 432 11.61 2.92 14.02
CA ILE A 432 10.21 2.83 13.61
C ILE A 432 9.72 1.42 13.91
N ILE A 433 8.59 1.32 14.56
CA ILE A 433 8.01 0.07 15.02
C ILE A 433 6.52 0.05 14.68
N GLU A 434 6.08 -1.03 14.07
CA GLU A 434 4.69 -1.25 13.70
C GLU A 434 4.29 -2.70 14.01
N ASP A 435 3.13 -2.88 14.62
CA ASP A 435 2.49 -4.18 14.93
C ASP A 435 3.48 -5.23 15.47
N SER A 436 4.34 -4.81 16.40
CA SER A 436 5.44 -5.65 16.89
C SER A 436 5.28 -6.02 18.36
N VAL A 437 5.88 -7.14 18.76
CA VAL A 437 5.80 -7.67 20.13
C VAL A 437 7.17 -7.78 20.75
N PHE A 438 7.38 -7.08 21.86
CA PHE A 438 8.58 -7.16 22.70
C PHE A 438 8.24 -7.88 24.00
N SER A 439 8.70 -9.11 24.17
CA SER A 439 8.31 -9.95 25.32
C SER A 439 9.50 -10.53 26.08
N GLY A 440 9.50 -10.36 27.40
CA GLY A 440 10.48 -11.02 28.28
C GLY A 440 11.94 -10.57 28.07
N ASN A 441 12.15 -9.40 27.47
CA ASN A 441 13.49 -8.86 27.26
C ASN A 441 14.03 -8.23 28.55
N ILE A 442 15.35 -8.30 28.74
CA ILE A 442 16.01 -7.87 29.98
C ILE A 442 17.26 -7.03 29.68
N ALA A 443 17.24 -5.78 30.13
CA ALA A 443 18.43 -4.95 30.26
C ALA A 443 18.91 -4.96 31.72
N GLU A 444 20.23 -5.04 31.96
CA GLU A 444 20.77 -4.86 33.31
C GLU A 444 20.84 -3.38 33.71
N ASP A 445 21.03 -2.47 32.74
CA ASP A 445 20.90 -1.03 32.92
C ASP A 445 19.49 -0.59 32.49
N ASP A 446 19.28 0.26 31.49
CA ASP A 446 17.97 0.88 31.22
C ASP A 446 17.27 0.37 29.96
N GLY A 447 15.94 0.55 29.90
CA GLY A 447 15.14 0.18 28.73
C GLY A 447 15.07 -1.34 28.53
N GLY A 448 14.25 -2.03 29.33
CA GLY A 448 14.27 -3.49 29.39
C GLY A 448 14.11 -4.21 28.04
N ALA A 449 13.32 -3.64 27.13
CA ALA A 449 13.29 -4.02 25.71
C ALA A 449 14.04 -3.02 24.83
N ILE A 450 13.74 -1.73 24.99
CA ILE A 450 14.19 -0.69 24.05
C ILE A 450 14.88 0.46 24.77
N TYR A 451 16.02 0.89 24.21
CA TYR A 451 16.68 2.13 24.57
C TYR A 451 16.91 3.00 23.33
N VAL A 452 16.51 4.27 23.37
CA VAL A 452 16.78 5.23 22.29
C VAL A 452 17.41 6.50 22.86
N LEU A 453 18.62 6.80 22.40
CA LEU A 453 19.37 8.01 22.75
C LEU A 453 19.43 8.96 21.55
N SER A 454 19.11 10.24 21.76
CA SER A 454 19.30 11.32 20.79
C SER A 454 18.78 11.00 19.38
N GLY A 455 17.65 10.31 19.30
CA GLY A 455 17.02 9.83 18.06
C GLY A 455 15.53 10.14 18.00
N GLN A 456 14.82 9.53 17.05
CA GLN A 456 13.35 9.52 17.02
C GLN A 456 12.82 8.11 17.19
N LEU A 457 11.81 7.96 18.04
CA LEU A 457 10.98 6.76 18.10
C LEU A 457 9.61 7.07 17.48
N SER A 458 9.20 6.23 16.53
CA SER A 458 7.81 6.14 16.06
C SER A 458 7.31 4.73 16.31
N ASP A 459 6.25 4.57 17.10
CA ASP A 459 5.73 3.25 17.51
C ASP A 459 4.20 3.21 17.39
N TYR A 460 3.70 2.28 16.58
CA TYR A 460 2.30 2.13 16.26
C TYR A 460 1.84 0.70 16.53
N GLU A 461 0.78 0.56 17.33
CA GLU A 461 0.07 -0.71 17.55
C GLU A 461 0.90 -1.86 18.16
N SER A 462 2.07 -1.55 18.73
CA SER A 462 2.95 -2.56 19.32
C SER A 462 2.59 -2.98 20.75
N ARG A 463 3.21 -4.07 21.22
CA ARG A 463 3.00 -4.65 22.56
C ARG A 463 4.31 -4.92 23.28
N TYR A 464 4.47 -4.36 24.48
CA TYR A 464 5.60 -4.57 25.39
C TYR A 464 5.14 -5.34 26.61
N ILE A 465 5.56 -6.60 26.73
CA ILE A 465 5.04 -7.54 27.72
C ILE A 465 6.17 -8.08 28.59
N GLN A 466 6.06 -7.94 29.91
CA GLN A 466 6.97 -8.58 30.87
C GLN A 466 8.46 -8.27 30.66
N ASN A 467 8.80 -7.10 30.14
CA ASN A 467 10.18 -6.67 30.00
C ASN A 467 10.72 -6.13 31.33
N THR A 468 12.03 -6.23 31.53
CA THR A 468 12.70 -5.81 32.77
C THR A 468 13.92 -4.93 32.52
N GLY A 469 13.99 -3.79 33.20
CA GLY A 469 15.14 -2.87 33.19
C GLY A 469 15.34 -2.19 34.54
N THR A 470 16.35 -1.34 34.66
CA THR A 470 16.62 -0.51 35.85
C THR A 470 15.73 0.72 35.86
N ARG A 471 15.68 1.48 34.75
CA ARG A 471 14.66 2.49 34.46
C ARG A 471 13.98 2.14 33.14
N GLY A 472 12.68 2.36 33.04
CA GLY A 472 11.94 2.01 31.83
C GLY A 472 11.87 0.50 31.67
N GLY A 473 11.00 -0.17 32.42
CA GLY A 473 10.93 -1.63 32.43
C GLY A 473 10.73 -2.22 31.03
N ALA A 474 10.03 -1.51 30.15
CA ALA A 474 10.01 -1.78 28.72
C ALA A 474 10.96 -0.87 27.94
N MET A 475 10.89 0.44 28.16
CA MET A 475 11.49 1.41 27.26
C MET A 475 12.10 2.59 28.02
N LEU A 476 13.30 3.00 27.61
CA LEU A 476 13.86 4.29 28.01
C LEU A 476 14.20 5.14 26.79
N LEU A 477 13.75 6.40 26.82
CA LEU A 477 14.02 7.42 25.81
C LEU A 477 14.83 8.55 26.43
N GLU A 478 16.02 8.82 25.90
CA GLU A 478 16.93 9.86 26.40
C GLU A 478 17.27 10.88 25.32
N SER A 479 16.87 12.14 25.53
CA SER A 479 17.05 13.24 24.57
C SER A 479 16.48 12.94 23.18
N SER A 480 15.51 12.04 23.11
CA SER A 480 14.87 11.57 21.88
C SER A 480 13.48 12.19 21.75
N GLY A 481 13.01 12.34 20.52
CA GLY A 481 11.59 12.60 20.29
C GLY A 481 10.79 11.31 20.19
N VAL A 482 9.50 11.43 20.44
CA VAL A 482 8.60 10.28 20.49
C VAL A 482 7.28 10.58 19.81
N GLU A 483 6.85 9.62 18.99
CA GLU A 483 5.48 9.42 18.54
C GLU A 483 5.09 7.99 18.88
N MET A 484 4.06 7.84 19.70
CA MET A 484 3.65 6.54 20.23
C MET A 484 2.13 6.50 20.28
N VAL A 485 1.54 5.63 19.46
CA VAL A 485 0.10 5.57 19.24
C VAL A 485 -0.41 4.14 19.34
N ASN A 486 -1.47 3.94 20.12
CA ASN A 486 -2.15 2.64 20.28
C ASN A 486 -1.23 1.50 20.78
N VAL A 487 -0.19 1.82 21.54
CA VAL A 487 0.78 0.85 22.08
C VAL A 487 0.31 0.31 23.43
N LEU A 488 0.50 -1.00 23.64
CA LEU A 488 0.26 -1.67 24.93
C LEU A 488 1.57 -1.91 25.69
N PHE A 489 1.63 -1.45 26.93
CA PHE A 489 2.65 -1.81 27.92
C PHE A 489 2.01 -2.62 29.04
N GLU A 490 2.30 -3.92 29.10
CA GLU A 490 1.70 -4.85 30.05
C GLU A 490 2.76 -5.52 30.95
N SER A 491 2.55 -5.43 32.26
CA SER A 491 3.34 -6.17 33.25
C SER A 491 4.87 -5.98 33.17
N ASN A 492 5.33 -4.83 32.68
CA ASN A 492 6.76 -4.51 32.63
C ASN A 492 7.25 -4.07 34.01
N THR A 493 8.52 -4.33 34.30
CA THR A 493 9.11 -4.05 35.63
C THR A 493 10.40 -3.26 35.52
N ALA A 494 10.43 -2.09 36.15
CA ALA A 494 11.65 -1.33 36.40
C ALA A 494 12.13 -1.53 37.84
N ALA A 495 13.44 -1.62 38.05
CA ALA A 495 14.00 -1.62 39.40
C ALA A 495 13.74 -0.27 40.12
N THR A 496 13.85 0.83 39.39
CA THR A 496 13.74 2.19 39.94
C THR A 496 12.57 2.95 39.33
N ASN A 497 12.71 3.56 38.16
CA ASN A 497 11.73 4.51 37.62
C ASN A 497 11.05 3.99 36.36
N GLY A 498 9.78 4.37 36.15
CA GLY A 498 9.06 4.11 34.91
C GLY A 498 8.88 2.61 34.69
N GLY A 499 7.91 1.98 35.35
CA GLY A 499 7.72 0.54 35.25
C GLY A 499 7.53 0.04 33.81
N ALA A 500 6.98 0.88 32.93
CA ALA A 500 6.98 0.69 31.49
C ALA A 500 7.96 1.62 30.78
N LEU A 501 7.70 2.93 30.85
CA LEU A 501 8.37 3.95 30.06
C LEU A 501 9.09 4.95 30.96
N THR A 502 10.35 5.23 30.66
CA THR A 502 11.07 6.38 31.20
C THR A 502 11.45 7.34 30.07
N MET A 503 11.19 8.62 30.25
CA MET A 503 11.61 9.68 29.35
C MET A 503 12.50 10.67 30.08
N VAL A 504 13.65 10.98 29.48
CA VAL A 504 14.61 11.95 30.00
C VAL A 504 14.96 12.94 28.90
N GLY A 505 14.58 14.21 29.04
CA GLY A 505 14.76 15.19 27.96
C GLY A 505 13.78 14.98 26.80
N GLY A 506 14.10 15.55 25.64
CA GLY A 506 13.38 15.28 24.38
C GLY A 506 13.20 16.53 23.50
N ALA A 507 12.84 16.29 22.23
CA ALA A 507 12.68 17.33 21.21
C ALA A 507 11.22 17.55 20.78
N ASN A 508 10.42 16.48 20.70
CA ASN A 508 8.97 16.45 20.44
C ASN A 508 8.34 15.26 21.16
N MET A 509 7.04 15.32 21.43
CA MET A 509 6.33 14.25 22.14
C MET A 509 4.87 14.20 21.67
N LEU A 510 4.46 13.04 21.18
CA LEU A 510 3.08 12.62 21.01
C LEU A 510 2.95 11.22 21.61
N ILE A 511 2.18 11.10 22.69
CA ILE A 511 1.83 9.82 23.33
C ILE A 511 0.31 9.77 23.43
N GLU A 512 -0.32 9.03 22.51
CA GLU A 512 -1.77 9.02 22.30
C GLU A 512 -2.37 7.61 22.24
N GLY A 513 -3.52 7.39 22.88
CA GLY A 513 -4.28 6.14 22.72
C GLY A 513 -3.61 4.90 23.32
N ASN A 514 -2.54 5.06 24.10
CA ASN A 514 -1.76 3.95 24.62
C ASN A 514 -2.37 3.36 25.89
N THR A 515 -2.10 2.08 26.14
CA THR A 515 -2.49 1.36 27.35
C THR A 515 -1.27 1.00 28.18
N PHE A 516 -1.20 1.48 29.42
CA PHE A 516 -0.20 1.09 30.41
C PHE A 516 -0.88 0.30 31.53
N TRP A 517 -0.71 -1.01 31.51
CA TRP A 517 -1.39 -1.92 32.42
C TRP A 517 -0.42 -2.74 33.27
N THR A 518 -0.68 -2.78 34.59
CA THR A 518 0.03 -3.61 35.58
C THR A 518 1.56 -3.47 35.61
N ASN A 519 2.09 -2.32 35.16
CA ASN A 519 3.52 -2.06 35.17
C ASN A 519 4.00 -1.66 36.57
N ARG A 520 5.28 -1.93 36.87
CA ARG A 520 5.82 -1.78 38.22
C ARG A 520 7.19 -1.10 38.26
N ALA A 521 7.28 -0.01 39.02
CA ALA A 521 8.51 0.60 39.50
C ALA A 521 8.81 0.09 40.92
N ALA A 522 9.75 -0.86 41.06
CA ALA A 522 9.91 -1.66 42.26
C ALA A 522 10.40 -0.86 43.49
N ASP A 523 11.35 0.06 43.30
CA ASP A 523 11.98 0.87 44.35
C ASP A 523 11.99 2.39 44.05
N GLY A 524 11.29 2.85 43.00
CA GLY A 524 11.26 4.26 42.60
C GLY A 524 9.88 4.77 42.19
N THR A 525 9.84 5.60 41.17
CA THR A 525 8.70 6.47 40.80
C THR A 525 8.12 6.15 39.43
N GLY A 526 6.89 6.59 39.17
CA GLY A 526 6.26 6.40 37.86
C GLY A 526 5.96 4.92 37.59
N GLY A 527 4.93 4.36 38.21
CA GLY A 527 4.66 2.92 38.11
C GLY A 527 4.42 2.46 36.67
N ALA A 528 3.83 3.30 35.83
CA ALA A 528 3.87 3.15 34.37
C ALA A 528 4.94 4.05 33.75
N VAL A 529 4.79 5.36 33.91
CA VAL A 529 5.56 6.36 33.17
C VAL A 529 6.30 7.28 34.13
N ASP A 530 7.60 7.46 33.90
CA ASP A 530 8.42 8.47 34.57
C ASP A 530 9.00 9.45 33.54
N MET A 531 8.62 10.72 33.67
CA MET A 531 9.12 11.81 32.82
C MET A 531 10.00 12.73 33.66
N THR A 532 11.24 12.94 33.21
CA THR A 532 12.18 13.85 33.85
C THR A 532 12.85 14.79 32.85
N ASP A 533 12.87 16.09 33.15
CA ASP A 533 13.55 17.12 32.35
C ASP A 533 13.08 17.21 30.87
N VAL A 534 11.80 16.90 30.60
CA VAL A 534 11.15 16.96 29.28
C VAL A 534 10.78 18.40 28.93
N LEU A 535 11.60 19.06 28.10
CA LEU A 535 11.48 20.49 27.76
C LEU A 535 10.82 20.70 26.39
N ILE A 536 9.54 20.33 26.26
CA ILE A 536 8.84 20.26 24.96
C ILE A 536 7.60 21.17 24.97
N PRO A 537 7.70 22.41 24.43
CA PRO A 537 6.64 23.42 24.54
C PRO A 537 5.36 23.17 23.74
N THR A 538 5.33 22.10 22.95
CA THR A 538 4.19 21.68 22.15
C THR A 538 3.90 20.17 22.29
N GLY A 539 4.44 19.53 23.33
CA GLY A 539 4.28 18.09 23.53
C GLY A 539 2.86 17.70 23.93
N ILE A 540 2.45 16.47 23.60
CA ILE A 540 1.11 15.95 23.85
C ILE A 540 1.21 14.56 24.49
N PHE A 541 0.55 14.39 25.63
CA PHE A 541 0.30 13.12 26.28
C PHE A 541 -1.21 13.01 26.56
N ARG A 542 -1.96 12.31 25.70
CA ARG A 542 -3.42 12.31 25.77
C ARG A 542 -4.11 10.99 25.44
N ASN A 543 -5.36 10.85 25.85
CA ASN A 543 -6.19 9.70 25.48
C ASN A 543 -5.60 8.34 25.90
N ASN A 544 -4.71 8.31 26.91
CA ASN A 544 -4.07 7.08 27.36
C ASN A 544 -4.83 6.45 28.53
N TRP A 545 -4.81 5.12 28.58
CA TRP A 545 -5.34 4.34 29.70
C TRP A 545 -4.21 3.79 30.56
N ILE A 546 -4.12 4.26 31.80
CA ILE A 546 -3.04 3.93 32.73
C ILE A 546 -3.66 3.23 33.94
N ALA A 547 -3.62 1.90 33.96
CA ALA A 547 -4.35 1.09 34.92
C ALA A 547 -3.46 0.14 35.74
N ASP A 548 -3.75 0.04 37.04
CA ASP A 548 -3.16 -0.93 37.98
C ASP A 548 -1.63 -0.94 38.05
N ASN A 549 -1.00 0.19 37.72
CA ASN A 549 0.44 0.34 37.80
C ASN A 549 0.86 0.64 39.25
N ALA A 550 2.08 0.27 39.61
CA ALA A 550 2.56 0.39 40.98
C ALA A 550 3.95 1.00 41.08
N ALA A 551 4.10 2.04 41.90
CA ALA A 551 5.38 2.63 42.30
C ALA A 551 5.59 2.51 43.81
N ALA A 552 6.82 2.21 44.22
CA ALA A 552 7.18 2.21 45.64
C ALA A 552 7.23 3.60 46.28
N ASP A 553 7.46 4.65 45.49
CA ASP A 553 7.58 6.03 45.96
C ASP A 553 6.40 6.90 45.46
N GLU A 554 6.62 7.76 44.46
CA GLU A 554 5.68 8.77 43.95
C GLU A 554 5.19 8.41 42.53
N GLY A 555 3.97 8.81 42.16
CA GLY A 555 3.46 8.64 40.79
C GLY A 555 3.12 7.20 40.47
N GLY A 556 2.07 6.64 41.08
CA GLY A 556 1.72 5.23 40.90
C GLY A 556 1.39 4.88 39.45
N GLY A 557 0.70 5.77 38.73
CA GLY A 557 0.57 5.71 37.28
C GLY A 557 1.71 6.48 36.63
N VAL A 558 1.69 7.80 36.78
CA VAL A 558 2.62 8.71 36.09
C VAL A 558 3.33 9.61 37.09
N ARG A 559 4.62 9.82 36.88
CA ARG A 559 5.40 10.86 37.54
C ARG A 559 5.99 11.82 36.52
N ILE A 560 5.79 13.11 36.73
CA ILE A 560 6.42 14.22 36.01
C ILE A 560 7.33 14.96 37.00
N GLY A 561 8.66 14.81 36.86
CA GLY A 561 9.64 15.38 37.78
C GLY A 561 10.77 16.14 37.09
N GLY A 562 11.58 16.91 37.83
CA GLY A 562 12.63 17.74 37.21
C GLY A 562 12.07 19.00 36.52
N SER A 563 12.82 19.58 35.58
CA SER A 563 12.42 20.80 34.85
C SER A 563 11.73 20.41 33.54
N ASN A 564 10.42 20.14 33.58
CA ASN A 564 9.65 19.87 32.35
C ASN A 564 8.87 21.10 31.95
N THR A 565 8.92 21.57 30.72
CA THR A 565 8.13 22.75 30.32
C THR A 565 7.25 22.44 29.12
N GLY A 566 6.03 22.97 29.18
CA GLY A 566 5.27 23.32 27.99
C GLY A 566 4.51 22.22 27.26
N PHE A 567 4.33 21.02 27.81
CA PHE A 567 3.47 20.00 27.18
C PHE A 567 2.08 19.89 27.83
N MET A 568 1.17 19.23 27.14
CA MET A 568 -0.18 18.93 27.59
C MET A 568 -0.29 17.48 28.07
N PHE A 569 -0.80 17.28 29.29
CA PHE A 569 -1.22 15.99 29.83
C PHE A 569 -2.75 16.00 29.96
N ALA A 570 -3.46 15.48 28.96
CA ALA A 570 -4.90 15.68 28.84
C ALA A 570 -5.72 14.44 28.48
N ASN A 571 -6.96 14.38 28.96
CA ASN A 571 -7.91 13.29 28.66
C ASN A 571 -7.34 11.87 28.89
N ASN A 572 -6.50 11.70 29.91
CA ASN A 572 -6.01 10.38 30.28
C ASN A 572 -6.91 9.76 31.36
N THR A 573 -7.05 8.44 31.31
CA THR A 573 -7.79 7.66 32.31
C THR A 573 -6.80 6.90 33.18
N LEU A 574 -6.71 7.25 34.46
CA LEU A 574 -5.83 6.64 35.44
C LEU A 574 -6.68 5.84 36.44
N HIS A 575 -6.55 4.52 36.45
CA HIS A 575 -7.39 3.63 37.26
C HIS A 575 -6.55 2.71 38.15
N GLY A 576 -6.92 2.52 39.41
CA GLY A 576 -6.34 1.47 40.26
C GLY A 576 -4.85 1.63 40.64
N ASN A 577 -4.18 2.67 40.14
CA ASN A 577 -2.74 2.85 40.29
C ASN A 577 -2.32 3.04 41.75
N GLN A 578 -1.15 2.50 42.12
CA GLN A 578 -0.65 2.41 43.48
C GLN A 578 0.65 3.19 43.66
N SER A 579 0.73 4.05 44.69
CA SER A 579 1.97 4.72 45.10
C SER A 579 2.24 4.54 46.59
N GLY A 580 3.50 4.41 46.98
CA GLY A 580 3.88 4.35 48.39
C GLY A 580 3.81 5.70 49.14
N ARG A 581 3.84 6.84 48.42
CA ARG A 581 3.86 8.18 49.05
C ARG A 581 2.88 9.20 48.51
N GLN A 582 2.99 9.69 47.28
CA GLN A 582 2.08 10.72 46.76
C GLN A 582 1.78 10.55 45.27
N GLY A 583 0.58 10.95 44.86
CA GLY A 583 0.16 10.99 43.46
C GLY A 583 -0.03 9.58 42.91
N ALA A 584 -0.96 8.84 43.51
CA ALA A 584 -1.21 7.46 43.14
C ALA A 584 -1.62 7.32 41.66
N GLY A 585 -2.40 8.26 41.13
CA GLY A 585 -2.60 8.41 39.69
C GLY A 585 -1.45 9.19 39.06
N LEU A 586 -1.38 10.48 39.38
CA LEU A 586 -0.41 11.42 38.79
C LEU A 586 0.34 12.19 39.88
N HIS A 587 1.67 12.20 39.79
CA HIS A 587 2.54 13.06 40.57
C HIS A 587 3.25 14.06 39.66
N VAL A 588 3.17 15.35 39.99
CA VAL A 588 3.94 16.42 39.36
C VAL A 588 4.80 17.11 40.40
N GLY A 589 6.10 16.87 40.35
CA GLY A 589 6.95 17.17 41.49
C GLY A 589 8.29 16.43 41.50
N SER A 590 9.26 17.01 42.21
CA SER A 590 10.46 16.32 42.64
C SER A 590 10.67 16.53 44.13
N SER A 591 10.98 15.47 44.85
CA SER A 591 11.30 15.51 46.28
C SER A 591 12.67 16.15 46.52
N GLY A 592 12.85 17.45 46.25
CA GLY A 592 14.12 18.13 46.56
C GLY A 592 14.46 19.45 45.86
N GLY A 593 13.64 19.96 44.94
CA GLY A 593 13.95 21.20 44.21
C GLY A 593 12.72 21.90 43.64
N MET A 594 12.87 23.18 43.27
CA MET A 594 11.87 23.89 42.47
C MET A 594 11.81 23.24 41.09
N ILE A 595 10.63 22.81 40.68
CA ILE A 595 10.36 22.39 39.31
C ILE A 595 10.03 23.63 38.48
N ASN A 596 10.63 23.77 37.31
CA ASN A 596 10.12 24.71 36.33
C ASN A 596 9.15 23.95 35.39
N ALA A 597 7.87 23.88 35.77
CA ALA A 597 6.77 23.38 34.93
C ALA A 597 5.91 24.49 34.34
N GLU A 598 6.56 25.60 33.98
CA GLU A 598 5.96 26.61 33.13
C GLU A 598 5.31 25.98 31.89
N ASN A 599 4.03 26.33 31.69
CA ASN A 599 3.21 25.88 30.56
C ASN A 599 2.93 24.36 30.51
N LEU A 600 3.09 23.63 31.61
CA LEU A 600 2.56 22.26 31.73
C LEU A 600 1.05 22.33 32.02
N TYR A 601 0.23 21.71 31.17
CA TYR A 601 -1.22 21.69 31.32
C TYR A 601 -1.72 20.30 31.71
N ILE A 602 -2.31 20.17 32.90
CA ILE A 602 -2.92 18.94 33.40
C ILE A 602 -4.43 19.10 33.30
N TRP A 603 -5.03 18.50 32.28
CA TRP A 603 -6.37 18.89 31.84
C TRP A 603 -7.31 17.72 31.58
N SER A 604 -8.56 17.81 32.01
CA SER A 604 -9.61 16.82 31.68
C SER A 604 -9.28 15.35 32.01
N ASN A 605 -8.34 15.08 32.91
CA ASN A 605 -7.97 13.69 33.24
C ASN A 605 -8.98 13.09 34.20
N LEU A 606 -9.14 11.77 34.11
CA LEU A 606 -9.95 10.98 35.02
C LEU A 606 -9.07 10.10 35.89
N VAL A 607 -9.15 10.23 37.22
CA VAL A 607 -8.37 9.42 38.17
C VAL A 607 -9.30 8.72 39.16
N THR A 608 -9.15 7.41 39.25
CA THR A 608 -10.14 6.52 39.87
C THR A 608 -9.44 5.44 40.69
N TRP A 609 -10.03 5.07 41.84
CA TRP A 609 -9.58 3.96 42.71
C TRP A 609 -8.07 3.88 43.00
N SER A 610 -7.39 5.02 43.03
CA SER A 610 -5.94 5.02 43.18
C SER A 610 -5.54 4.72 44.63
N ASN A 611 -4.56 3.84 44.78
CA ASN A 611 -4.10 3.29 46.04
C ASN A 611 -2.84 4.01 46.54
N GLY A 612 -3.03 5.15 47.20
CA GLY A 612 -1.96 5.92 47.81
C GLY A 612 -2.47 7.31 48.24
N PRO A 613 -1.65 8.11 48.94
CA PRO A 613 -2.04 9.46 49.30
C PRO A 613 -2.21 10.34 48.04
N PHE A 614 -3.41 10.88 47.86
CA PHE A 614 -3.82 11.76 46.75
C PHE A 614 -3.84 11.07 45.39
N GLY A 615 -4.91 11.27 44.61
CA GLY A 615 -4.99 10.77 43.24
C GLY A 615 -4.12 11.61 42.30
N ILE A 616 -4.23 12.94 42.41
CA ILE A 616 -3.35 13.89 41.75
C ILE A 616 -2.61 14.73 42.79
N TRP A 617 -1.28 14.79 42.67
CA TRP A 617 -0.42 15.57 43.53
C TRP A 617 0.47 16.50 42.71
N VAL A 618 0.39 17.81 42.97
CA VAL A 618 1.23 18.84 42.34
C VAL A 618 1.99 19.62 43.43
N LEU A 619 3.31 19.53 43.41
CA LEU A 619 4.19 20.16 44.42
C LEU A 619 4.25 21.68 44.33
N ASP A 620 4.58 22.30 45.47
CA ASP A 620 4.74 23.75 45.61
C ASP A 620 5.87 24.27 44.70
N GLY A 621 5.52 25.23 43.84
CA GLY A 621 6.45 25.85 42.90
C GLY A 621 6.58 25.14 41.55
N ALA A 622 5.79 24.10 41.25
CA ALA A 622 5.80 23.45 39.94
C ALA A 622 5.26 24.34 38.80
N ASN A 623 4.44 25.35 39.08
CA ASN A 623 3.87 26.29 38.09
C ASN A 623 3.09 25.64 36.92
N ALA A 624 2.52 24.44 37.14
CA ALA A 624 1.62 23.79 36.21
C ALA A 624 0.22 24.42 36.25
N SER A 625 -0.49 24.41 35.12
CA SER A 625 -1.91 24.76 35.03
C SER A 625 -2.76 23.51 35.17
N VAL A 626 -3.69 23.49 36.11
CA VAL A 626 -4.49 22.29 36.43
C VAL A 626 -5.97 22.65 36.36
N GLY A 627 -6.74 21.93 35.54
CA GLY A 627 -8.15 22.22 35.35
C GLY A 627 -8.96 21.06 34.79
N TYR A 628 -10.25 21.04 35.12
CA TYR A 628 -11.23 20.09 34.60
C TYR A 628 -10.91 18.61 34.84
N ASN A 629 -10.02 18.28 35.78
CA ASN A 629 -9.74 16.90 36.16
C ASN A 629 -10.83 16.38 37.11
N THR A 630 -11.13 15.09 37.04
CA THR A 630 -12.01 14.41 38.01
C THR A 630 -11.21 13.35 38.74
N VAL A 631 -11.22 13.42 40.06
CA VAL A 631 -10.53 12.47 40.92
C VAL A 631 -11.50 11.96 41.97
N PHE A 632 -11.66 10.64 42.05
CA PHE A 632 -12.55 10.04 43.02
C PHE A 632 -12.05 8.66 43.51
N ALA A 633 -12.67 8.18 44.58
CA ALA A 633 -12.43 6.87 45.18
C ALA A 633 -10.96 6.55 45.53
N THR A 634 -10.15 7.55 45.88
CA THR A 634 -8.78 7.29 46.36
C THR A 634 -8.81 6.58 47.71
N SER A 635 -7.87 5.66 47.94
CA SER A 635 -7.83 4.88 49.18
C SER A 635 -7.57 5.73 50.43
N SER A 636 -6.97 6.91 50.28
CA SER A 636 -6.78 7.89 51.36
C SER A 636 -8.01 8.77 51.62
N GLY A 637 -8.98 8.80 50.70
CA GLY A 637 -10.10 9.77 50.72
C GLY A 637 -9.69 11.20 50.39
N GLU A 638 -8.45 11.40 49.96
CA GLU A 638 -7.91 12.70 49.52
C GLU A 638 -7.77 12.66 48.00
N ASN A 639 -8.45 13.55 47.29
CA ASN A 639 -8.50 13.51 45.83
C ASN A 639 -7.35 14.33 45.21
N PHE A 640 -7.21 15.60 45.60
CA PHE A 640 -6.20 16.52 45.08
C PHE A 640 -5.30 17.07 46.19
N SER A 641 -4.05 17.37 45.80
CA SER A 641 -3.23 18.34 46.52
C SER A 641 -2.44 19.17 45.52
N ILE A 642 -2.81 20.45 45.40
CA ILE A 642 -2.24 21.40 44.46
C ILE A 642 -1.66 22.58 45.25
N TYR A 643 -0.33 22.75 45.22
CA TYR A 643 0.36 23.84 45.92
C TYR A 643 0.86 24.90 44.93
N ASN A 644 0.40 26.15 45.03
CA ASN A 644 0.82 27.30 44.20
C ASN A 644 0.90 27.03 42.68
N ALA A 645 0.05 26.15 42.17
CA ALA A 645 -0.30 26.09 40.76
C ALA A 645 -1.49 27.04 40.52
N GLU A 646 -1.62 27.59 39.32
CA GLU A 646 -2.85 28.28 38.92
C GLU A 646 -3.96 27.23 38.81
N ASP A 647 -4.64 26.97 39.92
CA ASP A 647 -5.86 26.18 39.95
C ASP A 647 -6.96 27.01 39.30
N TYR A 648 -7.28 26.67 38.05
CA TYR A 648 -8.30 27.37 37.28
C TYR A 648 -9.72 27.06 37.78
N GLY A 649 -9.90 26.33 38.88
CA GLY A 649 -11.14 26.33 39.68
C GLY A 649 -12.28 25.46 39.14
N TYR A 650 -11.97 24.49 38.28
CA TYR A 650 -12.95 23.59 37.66
C TYR A 650 -12.60 22.09 37.80
N ASN A 651 -11.69 21.73 38.71
CA ASN A 651 -11.45 20.33 39.05
C ASN A 651 -12.65 19.80 39.87
N ASN A 652 -13.15 18.61 39.54
CA ASN A 652 -14.28 17.99 40.21
C ASN A 652 -13.83 16.94 41.24
N GLU A 653 -14.36 17.06 42.46
CA GLU A 653 -14.15 16.10 43.56
C GLU A 653 -15.38 15.21 43.80
N ASP A 654 -16.50 15.46 43.11
CA ASP A 654 -17.74 14.70 43.25
C ASP A 654 -17.61 13.31 42.64
N ASP A 655 -18.36 12.35 43.19
CA ASP A 655 -18.49 10.99 42.68
C ASP A 655 -19.09 11.00 41.25
N PRO A 656 -18.27 10.75 40.22
CA PRO A 656 -18.76 10.64 38.86
C PRO A 656 -19.55 9.34 38.71
N VAL A 657 -20.82 9.47 38.33
CA VAL A 657 -21.63 8.29 37.98
C VAL A 657 -21.14 7.75 36.63
N TYR A 658 -20.76 6.48 36.60
CA TYR A 658 -20.32 5.78 35.39
C TYR A 658 -21.40 4.87 34.82
N SER A 659 -21.32 4.62 33.51
CA SER A 659 -22.16 3.68 32.78
C SER A 659 -22.03 2.27 33.36
N THR A 660 -20.81 1.76 33.52
CA THR A 660 -20.55 0.57 34.33
C THR A 660 -19.23 0.72 35.10
N SER A 661 -19.26 0.52 36.41
CA SER A 661 -18.03 0.45 37.20
C SER A 661 -18.11 -0.57 38.31
N SER A 662 -17.02 -1.31 38.46
CA SER A 662 -16.82 -2.31 39.49
C SER A 662 -15.48 -2.04 40.20
N ASN A 663 -15.33 -2.61 41.40
CA ASN A 663 -14.07 -2.57 42.15
C ASN A 663 -13.59 -4.00 42.33
N ASP A 664 -13.59 -4.77 41.23
CA ASP A 664 -13.24 -6.18 41.21
C ASP A 664 -11.79 -6.43 40.75
N GLY A 665 -11.08 -5.36 40.36
CA GLY A 665 -9.70 -5.43 39.88
C GLY A 665 -9.58 -5.93 38.44
N THR A 666 -10.66 -5.88 37.65
CA THR A 666 -10.64 -6.18 36.22
C THR A 666 -11.10 -4.98 35.39
N PRO A 667 -10.25 -3.95 35.21
CA PRO A 667 -10.65 -2.69 34.59
C PRO A 667 -11.15 -2.83 33.15
N SER A 668 -10.79 -3.90 32.45
CA SER A 668 -11.20 -4.17 31.07
C SER A 668 -12.68 -4.48 30.89
N ASN A 669 -13.42 -4.72 31.97
CA ASN A 669 -14.87 -4.87 31.94
C ASN A 669 -15.61 -3.62 32.45
N ASP A 670 -14.88 -2.60 32.91
CA ASP A 670 -15.44 -1.36 33.44
C ASP A 670 -15.59 -0.34 32.29
N ASP A 671 -16.81 0.10 32.06
CA ASP A 671 -17.12 1.23 31.19
C ASP A 671 -17.07 2.53 32.00
N LEU A 672 -15.89 3.14 32.01
CA LEU A 672 -15.62 4.41 32.68
C LEU A 672 -16.15 5.64 31.92
N THR A 673 -17.05 5.45 30.93
CA THR A 673 -17.83 6.55 30.38
C THR A 673 -18.80 7.11 31.43
N LEU A 674 -18.97 8.43 31.41
CA LEU A 674 -19.87 9.10 32.33
C LEU A 674 -21.33 8.82 31.94
N ASP A 675 -22.12 8.33 32.90
CA ASP A 675 -23.57 8.23 32.72
C ASP A 675 -24.15 9.64 32.48
N GLY A 676 -25.15 9.77 31.61
CA GLY A 676 -25.74 11.06 31.24
C GLY A 676 -26.34 11.87 32.40
N THR A 677 -26.53 11.26 33.58
CA THR A 677 -26.99 11.94 34.81
C THR A 677 -25.84 12.37 35.74
N SER A 678 -24.60 12.00 35.42
CA SER A 678 -23.43 12.35 36.20
C SER A 678 -23.21 13.86 36.21
N SER A 679 -22.91 14.42 37.38
CA SER A 679 -22.53 15.84 37.52
C SER A 679 -21.25 16.17 36.75
N SER A 680 -20.47 15.15 36.39
CA SER A 680 -19.21 15.27 35.67
C SER A 680 -19.36 15.42 34.15
N VAL A 681 -20.51 15.06 33.56
CA VAL A 681 -20.73 15.03 32.09
C VAL A 681 -20.41 16.36 31.39
N ASN A 682 -20.55 17.49 32.10
CA ASN A 682 -20.29 18.82 31.53
C ASN A 682 -19.18 19.57 32.26
N SER A 683 -18.30 18.86 32.96
CA SER A 683 -17.20 19.47 33.73
C SER A 683 -15.87 19.48 32.96
N GLY A 684 -15.91 19.39 31.63
CA GLY A 684 -14.77 19.67 30.74
C GLY A 684 -14.67 21.15 30.32
N PRO A 685 -13.54 21.57 29.71
CA PRO A 685 -13.38 22.94 29.16
C PRO A 685 -14.36 23.20 28.03
N ALA A 686 -14.85 24.43 27.82
CA ALA A 686 -15.57 24.77 26.60
C ALA A 686 -14.60 25.02 25.43
N ASN A 687 -15.09 24.98 24.19
CA ASN A 687 -14.29 25.32 23.00
C ASN A 687 -13.64 26.71 23.17
N GLY A 688 -12.30 26.75 23.17
CA GLY A 688 -11.50 27.96 23.35
C GLY A 688 -11.08 28.27 24.80
N ASP A 689 -11.48 27.47 25.79
CA ASP A 689 -11.06 27.62 27.19
C ASP A 689 -9.73 26.87 27.51
N GLY A 690 -9.12 26.24 26.51
CA GLY A 690 -7.78 25.66 26.58
C GLY A 690 -6.66 26.67 26.26
N PRO A 691 -5.38 26.26 26.37
CA PRO A 691 -4.24 27.09 26.03
C PRO A 691 -4.24 27.40 24.52
N GLU A 692 -4.08 28.67 24.16
CA GLU A 692 -4.10 29.15 22.76
C GLU A 692 -3.08 28.45 21.83
N SER A 693 -2.05 27.82 22.39
CA SER A 693 -1.02 27.07 21.66
C SER A 693 -1.46 25.68 21.16
N TYR A 694 -2.59 25.16 21.64
CA TYR A 694 -3.11 23.83 21.27
C TYR A 694 -4.51 23.99 20.68
N GLN A 695 -4.58 24.09 19.34
CA GLN A 695 -5.81 24.44 18.62
C GLN A 695 -6.83 23.29 18.52
N THR A 696 -6.45 22.05 18.82
CA THR A 696 -7.30 20.86 18.65
C THR A 696 -7.57 20.18 20.00
N TRP A 697 -8.57 20.71 20.69
CA TRP A 697 -9.28 20.02 21.79
C TRP A 697 -10.51 19.26 21.28
N GLU A 698 -10.72 19.24 19.95
CA GLU A 698 -11.90 18.68 19.34
C GLU A 698 -11.85 17.15 19.42
N ASP A 699 -12.82 16.60 20.14
CA ASP A 699 -13.26 15.23 19.96
C ASP A 699 -13.70 15.06 18.50
N ALA A 700 -13.23 13.99 17.86
CA ALA A 700 -13.51 13.71 16.45
C ALA A 700 -15.01 13.53 16.17
N ASP A 701 -15.83 13.31 17.21
CA ASP A 701 -17.26 13.02 17.07
C ASP A 701 -18.20 14.23 17.28
N THR A 702 -17.67 15.44 17.54
CA THR A 702 -18.44 16.69 17.78
C THR A 702 -19.36 16.70 19.02
N SER A 703 -19.29 15.69 19.88
CA SER A 703 -20.01 15.66 21.15
C SER A 703 -19.36 16.61 22.19
N ARG A 704 -20.06 16.89 23.29
CA ARG A 704 -19.62 17.88 24.28
C ARG A 704 -18.92 17.21 25.45
N ASN A 705 -17.60 17.39 25.52
CA ASN A 705 -16.77 17.28 26.72
C ASN A 705 -16.63 15.88 27.32
N ASP A 706 -16.12 15.01 26.47
CA ASP A 706 -16.06 13.58 26.65
C ASP A 706 -14.76 13.19 27.37
N ARG A 707 -14.87 12.72 28.62
CA ARG A 707 -13.73 12.20 29.39
C ARG A 707 -13.64 10.69 29.23
N GLY A 708 -12.47 10.17 28.89
CA GLY A 708 -12.22 8.73 28.83
C GLY A 708 -11.38 8.32 27.62
N MET A 709 -10.89 7.08 27.61
CA MET A 709 -10.12 6.48 26.49
C MET A 709 -10.85 6.54 25.14
N TYR A 710 -12.18 6.56 25.15
CA TYR A 710 -13.04 6.48 23.96
C TYR A 710 -13.85 7.75 23.68
N GLY A 711 -13.49 8.88 24.30
CA GLY A 711 -14.50 9.92 24.51
C GLY A 711 -15.70 9.31 25.26
N GLY A 712 -16.88 9.90 25.20
CA GLY A 712 -18.07 9.45 25.88
C GLY A 712 -19.03 10.62 26.12
N PRO A 713 -20.20 10.71 25.45
CA PRO A 713 -20.82 9.71 24.58
C PRO A 713 -20.96 10.09 23.08
N GLY A 714 -20.48 9.18 22.21
CA GLY A 714 -20.86 9.20 20.79
C GLY A 714 -20.40 8.06 19.87
N THR A 715 -20.56 6.76 20.20
CA THR A 715 -20.81 5.66 19.23
C THR A 715 -21.23 4.38 19.99
N GLN A 716 -22.31 3.61 19.71
CA GLN A 716 -23.20 3.39 18.55
C GLN A 716 -24.55 2.75 19.00
N PRO A 717 -25.61 2.69 18.15
CA PRO A 717 -25.69 3.06 16.73
C PRO A 717 -26.32 4.43 16.46
#